data_AF-A0A9W7GQJ1-F1
#
_entry.id   AF-A0A9W7GQJ1-F1
#
_cell.length_a   1.000
_cell.length_b   1.000
_cell.length_c   1.000
_cell.angle_alpha   90.00
_cell.angle_beta   90.00
_cell.angle_gamma   90.00
#
_symmetry.space_group_name_H-M   'P 1'
#
loop_
_entity.id
_entity.type
_entity.pdbx_description
1 polymer ?
#
loop_
_entity_poly.entity_id
_entity_poly.type
_entity_poly.pdbx_seq_one_letter_code
_entity_poly.pdbx_strand_id
1 'polypeptide(L)'
;MTSTNKTLTLCRYGIRSSMLVEYVGPFNMSISPSAHVTASQTGDLILSLLNKAKVEGDGKKKKNRKIAIFSSPFLRACQTAHGIYKVLSPHFSLPPILVEPGITEWLDPSLVSTSNLQPDVKGEEYDGIPIDEDYEPHGDAKFPETVPELSTRLISTVTSLLNSYDDVIIVSHAPCLLSIARHYAPPSNPLNESALGGVYRFELVSPDKQEAVMTHNSYTLHLTEDLKPGIQRWDFPPPSCSYLLHISYPFIYLVTFLLLLPSILSPISDCDEVYNYYEPLKIGLLGEPAMMTWENSKEYAFRTYAMIEPSKLVLGATKIVAGIVGGEVLTGDIALFHFHRLLLILLTSFSLTSLFISLRPHLPPSLLLLSYLLLTTSGGLNLTSSSFLPSSLALILTTFTTSHHLNGSHTKAILTGMVATTCIAWPFVGILYVPLALDALYLGYKNCGFKGASKPITVALASFVALTGVTAIVDKVNYGVWTIPNLNIFIYNAIKGPEGMEGKTGDELYGVEPFGYYVKNLILNFGPAAIFIPLLPLVAILKRTIVRFTTPELTLLKVLTPLYIWIMVVGTRPHKEERFLYPVYHLIPIAAATTLWMGREICNINRLERIIPVKNSLYKLVWAAVAIAGVVTGWGRSYAIYKNYNAPIPLYTSLSRTLGPGTVVCTGNEWYRFPSSFFLGSQSLRFLKSGFGGQLPQPFGEDGSRGVPAQNFNDMNREEIERYDSIEVCDYVVAMEGEKEMEEAMKMRVGGGWVVEFEEIFLDKEESGLERIIRIPWLLDGGIWKGYRAYKWVEGGGD
;
A
#
# COMPACT_ATOMS: atom_id res chain seq x y z
N MET A 1 41.51 9.72 30.56
CA MET A 1 41.67 9.38 29.14
C MET A 1 42.40 10.52 28.48
N THR A 2 43.60 10.28 27.98
CA THR A 2 44.40 11.31 27.28
C THR A 2 43.78 11.58 25.92
N SER A 3 43.07 12.70 25.79
CA SER A 3 42.57 13.23 24.52
C SER A 3 43.71 13.25 23.49
N THR A 4 43.58 12.49 22.40
CA THR A 4 44.36 12.79 21.20
C THR A 4 43.88 14.16 20.77
N ASN A 5 44.73 15.18 20.79
CA ASN A 5 44.34 16.55 20.50
C ASN A 5 43.89 16.76 19.02
N LYS A 6 43.34 15.76 18.33
CA LYS A 6 42.99 15.77 16.91
C LYS A 6 41.54 16.18 16.68
N THR A 7 41.29 16.96 15.64
CA THR A 7 39.93 17.34 15.24
C THR A 7 39.66 17.03 13.77
N LEU A 8 38.42 16.63 13.50
CA LEU A 8 37.91 16.39 12.15
C LEU A 8 36.75 17.35 11.90
N THR A 9 36.89 18.22 10.91
CA THR A 9 35.85 19.17 10.50
C THR A 9 35.41 18.84 9.07
N LEU A 10 34.12 18.56 8.88
CA LEU A 10 33.54 18.17 7.60
C LEU A 10 32.62 19.28 7.11
N CYS A 11 32.90 19.83 5.93
CA CYS A 11 32.18 20.95 5.34
C CYS A 11 31.56 20.55 4.00
N ARG A 12 30.26 20.79 3.83
CA ARG A 12 29.63 20.65 2.51
C ARG A 12 29.87 21.91 1.69
N TYR A 13 30.16 21.74 0.40
CA TYR A 13 30.25 22.86 -0.54
C TYR A 13 28.98 23.75 -0.53
N GLY A 14 29.12 25.01 -0.93
CA GLY A 14 28.04 26.01 -0.94
C GLY A 14 27.04 25.88 -2.10
N ILE A 15 26.11 26.84 -2.23
CA ILE A 15 25.11 26.84 -3.31
C ILE A 15 25.78 26.86 -4.69
N ARG A 16 25.34 25.98 -5.59
CA ARG A 16 25.87 25.80 -6.96
C ARG A 16 25.41 26.92 -7.89
N SER A 17 26.24 27.29 -8.87
CA SER A 17 25.89 28.27 -9.92
C SER A 17 24.90 27.74 -10.96
N SER A 18 24.86 26.42 -11.15
CA SER A 18 23.95 25.70 -12.06
C SER A 18 23.24 24.55 -11.34
N MET A 19 22.04 24.18 -11.78
CA MET A 19 21.38 22.96 -11.31
C MET A 19 22.07 21.72 -11.89
N LEU A 20 22.28 20.72 -11.04
CA LEU A 20 22.72 19.39 -11.48
C LEU A 20 21.52 18.68 -12.12
N VAL A 21 21.66 18.29 -13.39
CA VAL A 21 20.73 17.37 -14.06
C VAL A 21 21.26 15.96 -13.84
N GLU A 22 20.52 15.15 -13.08
CA GLU A 22 20.83 13.72 -12.92
C GLU A 22 21.03 13.10 -14.32
N TYR A 23 22.02 12.21 -14.46
CA TYR A 23 22.39 11.52 -15.71
C TYR A 23 23.06 12.36 -16.82
N VAL A 24 23.09 13.69 -16.74
CA VAL A 24 23.53 14.55 -17.85
C VAL A 24 24.70 15.48 -17.51
N GLY A 25 24.83 15.90 -16.24
CA GLY A 25 25.85 16.87 -15.84
C GLY A 25 25.50 18.33 -16.23
N PRO A 26 26.43 19.29 -16.08
CA PRO A 26 27.85 19.08 -15.81
C PRO A 26 28.13 18.66 -14.37
N PHE A 27 29.02 17.69 -14.16
CA PHE A 27 29.42 17.25 -12.81
C PHE A 27 30.46 18.18 -12.19
N ASN A 28 31.32 18.79 -13.00
CA ASN A 28 32.20 19.87 -12.55
C ASN A 28 31.51 21.23 -12.76
N MET A 29 31.29 21.96 -11.68
CA MET A 29 30.57 23.24 -11.73
C MET A 29 31.04 24.16 -10.61
N SER A 30 30.90 25.47 -10.84
CA SER A 30 31.27 26.50 -9.89
C SER A 30 30.18 26.73 -8.83
N ILE A 31 30.56 27.24 -7.66
CA ILE A 31 29.61 27.77 -6.68
C ILE A 31 29.06 29.14 -7.13
N SER A 32 27.87 29.51 -6.65
CA SER A 32 27.26 30.82 -6.94
C SER A 32 28.06 31.98 -6.32
N PRO A 33 27.92 33.23 -6.81
CA PRO A 33 28.55 34.40 -6.18
C PRO A 33 28.25 34.52 -4.68
N SER A 34 27.01 34.24 -4.29
CA SER A 34 26.58 34.22 -2.88
C SER A 34 27.26 33.12 -2.05
N ALA A 35 27.61 32.01 -2.68
CA ALA A 35 28.25 30.88 -2.00
C ALA A 35 29.72 31.14 -1.68
N HIS A 36 30.41 32.02 -2.43
CA HIS A 36 31.74 32.48 -2.02
C HIS A 36 31.71 33.20 -0.66
N VAL A 37 30.65 33.97 -0.37
CA VAL A 37 30.45 34.60 0.94
C VAL A 37 30.24 33.54 2.03
N THR A 38 29.41 32.52 1.76
CA THR A 38 29.20 31.42 2.73
C THR A 38 30.45 30.60 3.00
N ALA A 39 31.36 30.48 2.02
CA ALA A 39 32.64 29.81 2.19
C ALA A 39 33.55 30.58 3.17
N SER A 40 33.60 31.91 3.07
CA SER A 40 34.31 32.75 4.04
C SER A 40 33.67 32.72 5.43
N GLN A 41 32.34 32.79 5.53
CA GLN A 41 31.63 32.63 6.82
C GLN A 41 31.91 31.28 7.49
N THR A 42 32.03 30.22 6.68
CA THR A 42 32.44 28.89 7.16
C THR A 42 33.89 28.93 7.65
N GLY A 43 34.78 29.65 6.96
CA GLY A 43 36.13 29.95 7.43
C GLY A 43 36.16 30.65 8.79
N ASP A 44 35.31 31.66 9.00
CA ASP A 44 35.22 32.40 10.28
C ASP A 44 34.77 31.49 11.43
N LEU A 45 33.78 30.62 11.17
CA LEU A 45 33.37 29.61 12.14
C LEU A 45 34.55 28.70 12.49
N ILE A 46 35.24 28.15 11.51
CA ILE A 46 36.37 27.23 11.72
C ILE A 46 37.51 27.95 12.48
N LEU A 47 37.82 29.19 12.13
CA LEU A 47 38.81 30.02 12.82
C LEU A 47 38.46 30.16 14.31
N SER A 48 37.20 30.45 14.61
CA SER A 48 36.72 30.58 15.99
C SER A 48 36.86 29.26 16.77
N LEU A 49 36.60 28.12 16.13
CA LEU A 49 36.67 26.79 16.74
C LEU A 49 38.12 26.37 16.98
N LEU A 50 39.01 26.62 16.02
CA LEU A 50 40.46 26.38 16.18
C LEU A 50 41.07 27.28 17.25
N ASN A 51 40.63 28.53 17.37
CA ASN A 51 41.12 29.44 18.41
C ASN A 51 40.60 29.06 19.80
N LYS A 52 39.36 28.58 19.96
CA LYS A 52 38.88 28.03 21.24
C LYS A 52 39.73 26.83 21.69
N ALA A 53 40.03 25.93 20.76
CA ALA A 53 40.93 24.79 21.03
C ALA A 53 42.37 25.23 21.41
N LYS A 54 42.84 26.42 21.00
CA LYS A 54 44.13 26.99 21.48
C LYS A 54 44.07 27.49 22.92
N VAL A 55 42.92 27.95 23.40
CA VAL A 55 42.76 28.58 24.73
C VAL A 55 42.60 27.53 25.83
N GLU A 56 41.91 26.43 25.54
CA GLU A 56 41.61 25.36 26.52
C GLU A 56 42.76 24.37 26.76
N GLY A 57 43.83 24.42 25.96
CA GLY A 57 45.00 23.53 26.06
C GLY A 57 46.06 23.98 27.08
N ASP A 58 46.37 23.09 28.01
CA ASP A 58 47.33 23.24 29.11
C ASP A 58 48.71 23.76 28.64
N GLY A 59 49.25 24.75 29.35
CA GLY A 59 50.23 25.75 28.88
C GLY A 59 51.64 25.30 28.49
N LYS A 60 51.88 24.01 28.15
CA LYS A 60 53.23 23.47 27.89
C LYS A 60 53.41 22.74 26.55
N LYS A 61 52.38 22.57 25.71
CA LYS A 61 52.51 22.02 24.32
C LYS A 61 51.98 23.00 23.27
N LYS A 62 52.47 24.24 23.31
CA LYS A 62 52.09 25.30 22.35
C LYS A 62 53.23 25.58 21.38
N LYS A 63 53.31 24.83 20.28
CA LYS A 63 53.86 25.23 18.96
C LYS A 63 53.78 24.05 17.97
N ASN A 64 53.17 24.32 16.81
CA ASN A 64 53.03 23.45 15.62
C ASN A 64 51.97 22.32 15.65
N ARG A 65 50.68 22.67 15.78
CA ARG A 65 49.60 21.78 15.28
C ARG A 65 49.65 21.77 13.76
N LYS A 66 49.64 20.60 13.14
CA LYS A 66 49.57 20.45 11.68
C LYS A 66 48.12 20.55 11.23
N ILE A 67 47.78 21.64 10.54
CA ILE A 67 46.43 21.92 10.04
C ILE A 67 46.47 21.84 8.52
N ALA A 68 45.52 21.13 7.91
CA ALA A 68 45.38 21.06 6.46
C ALA A 68 43.92 21.09 6.02
N ILE A 69 43.69 21.68 4.84
CA ILE A 69 42.40 21.71 4.17
C ILE A 69 42.46 20.75 2.99
N PHE A 70 41.60 19.73 3.02
CA PHE A 70 41.43 18.75 1.97
C PHE A 70 40.16 19.04 1.18
N SER A 71 40.26 19.07 -0.13
CA SER A 71 39.11 19.27 -1.01
C SER A 71 38.89 18.07 -1.90
N SER A 72 37.62 17.75 -2.18
CA SER A 72 37.29 16.96 -3.38
C SER A 72 37.76 17.70 -4.64
N PRO A 73 38.18 16.98 -5.70
CA PRO A 73 38.63 17.58 -6.95
C PRO A 73 37.55 18.37 -7.71
N PHE A 74 36.26 18.23 -7.37
CA PHE A 74 35.21 19.04 -7.99
C PHE A 74 35.36 20.53 -7.68
N LEU A 75 35.25 21.37 -8.71
CA LEU A 75 35.44 22.82 -8.67
C LEU A 75 34.64 23.50 -7.54
N ARG A 76 33.37 23.11 -7.34
CA ARG A 76 32.53 23.61 -6.24
C ARG A 76 33.14 23.39 -4.85
N ALA A 77 33.80 22.25 -4.65
CA ALA A 77 34.48 21.94 -3.39
C ALA A 77 35.77 22.76 -3.29
N CYS A 78 36.59 22.80 -4.35
CA CYS A 78 37.83 23.59 -4.36
C CYS A 78 37.58 25.09 -4.13
N GLN A 79 36.56 25.68 -4.74
CA GLN A 79 36.18 27.08 -4.54
C GLN A 79 35.67 27.34 -3.11
N THR A 80 34.96 26.38 -2.51
CA THR A 80 34.55 26.48 -1.10
C THR A 80 35.77 26.37 -0.18
N ALA A 81 36.68 25.44 -0.44
CA ALA A 81 37.94 25.28 0.29
C ALA A 81 38.82 26.54 0.19
N HIS A 82 38.86 27.18 -0.98
CA HIS A 82 39.56 28.45 -1.19
C HIS A 82 39.01 29.59 -0.32
N GLY A 83 37.69 29.69 -0.20
CA GLY A 83 37.05 30.67 0.69
C GLY A 83 37.45 30.46 2.17
N ILE A 84 37.53 29.21 2.60
CA ILE A 84 38.01 28.84 3.95
C ILE A 84 39.51 29.14 4.10
N TYR A 85 40.33 28.79 3.10
CA TYR A 85 41.78 29.01 3.09
C TYR A 85 42.14 30.49 3.23
N LYS A 86 41.44 31.39 2.52
CA LYS A 86 41.65 32.84 2.61
C LYS A 86 41.46 33.39 4.02
N VAL A 87 40.53 32.81 4.79
CA VAL A 87 40.28 33.23 6.18
C VAL A 87 41.31 32.65 7.13
N LEU A 88 41.74 31.40 6.93
CA LEU A 88 42.63 30.72 7.87
C LEU A 88 44.12 30.99 7.66
N SER A 89 44.57 31.17 6.41
CA SER A 89 46.00 31.35 6.07
C SER A 89 46.70 32.56 6.72
N PRO A 90 46.05 33.70 7.02
CA PRO A 90 46.69 34.78 7.77
C PRO A 90 46.96 34.43 9.24
N HIS A 91 46.29 33.42 9.79
CA HIS A 91 46.32 33.06 11.22
C HIS A 91 47.07 31.77 11.52
N PHE A 92 47.31 30.93 10.50
CA PHE A 92 47.93 29.62 10.62
C PHE A 92 48.85 29.34 9.45
N SER A 93 49.97 28.64 9.70
CA SER A 93 50.83 28.11 8.65
C SER A 93 50.14 26.91 8.00
N LEU A 94 49.46 27.15 6.87
CA LEU A 94 48.76 26.11 6.11
C LEU A 94 49.53 25.75 4.83
N PRO A 95 49.64 24.46 4.47
CA PRO A 95 50.01 24.11 3.12
C PRO A 95 48.94 24.62 2.13
N PRO A 96 49.25 24.76 0.82
CA PRO A 96 48.22 24.91 -0.20
C PRO A 96 47.14 23.80 -0.07
N ILE A 97 45.96 24.03 -0.63
CA ILE A 97 44.82 23.13 -0.54
C ILE A 97 45.20 21.78 -1.15
N LEU A 98 45.06 20.73 -0.34
CA LEU A 98 45.40 19.36 -0.72
C LEU A 98 44.16 18.75 -1.40
N VAL A 99 44.25 18.39 -2.68
CA VAL A 99 43.11 17.82 -3.40
C VAL A 99 43.15 16.30 -3.29
N GLU A 100 42.12 15.72 -2.68
CA GLU A 100 42.04 14.30 -2.35
C GLU A 100 40.90 13.62 -3.13
N PRO A 101 41.20 12.91 -4.23
CA PRO A 101 40.25 12.05 -4.96
C PRO A 101 39.51 11.05 -4.07
N GLY A 102 40.14 10.57 -2.99
CA GLY A 102 39.54 9.65 -2.02
C GLY A 102 38.36 10.22 -1.24
N ILE A 103 38.08 11.53 -1.31
CA ILE A 103 36.89 12.18 -0.74
C ILE A 103 35.96 12.78 -1.82
N THR A 104 36.07 12.32 -3.07
CA THR A 104 35.18 12.80 -4.15
C THR A 104 33.74 12.28 -4.02
N GLU A 105 32.80 12.91 -4.74
CA GLU A 105 31.34 12.62 -4.79
C GLU A 105 31.02 11.13 -4.99
N TRP A 106 29.88 10.68 -4.45
CA TRP A 106 29.37 9.33 -4.68
C TRP A 106 28.58 9.26 -5.99
N LEU A 107 28.95 8.34 -6.88
CA LEU A 107 28.22 8.06 -8.12
C LEU A 107 27.72 6.61 -8.11
N ASP A 108 26.40 6.47 -8.00
CA ASP A 108 25.71 5.19 -7.93
C ASP A 108 25.70 4.46 -9.30
N PRO A 109 25.78 3.11 -9.34
CA PRO A 109 25.73 2.33 -10.60
C PRO A 109 24.48 2.55 -11.45
N SER A 110 23.37 2.99 -10.84
CA SER A 110 22.15 3.34 -11.57
C SER A 110 22.22 4.73 -12.22
N LEU A 111 23.19 5.58 -11.84
CA LEU A 111 23.29 6.99 -12.26
C LEU A 111 24.31 7.24 -13.38
N VAL A 112 25.39 6.46 -13.45
CA VAL A 112 26.47 6.67 -14.42
C VAL A 112 27.04 5.33 -14.91
N SER A 113 27.26 5.20 -16.23
CA SER A 113 27.86 4.01 -16.86
C SER A 113 29.37 4.12 -17.15
N THR A 114 30.01 5.24 -16.82
CA THR A 114 31.40 5.56 -17.20
C THR A 114 32.31 5.71 -15.99
N SER A 115 33.53 5.20 -16.09
CA SER A 115 34.49 5.08 -14.99
C SER A 115 35.33 6.33 -14.69
N ASN A 116 35.48 7.28 -15.62
CA ASN A 116 36.35 8.46 -15.46
C ASN A 116 35.55 9.78 -15.45
N LEU A 117 35.15 10.23 -14.26
CA LEU A 117 34.48 11.52 -14.03
C LEU A 117 35.26 12.47 -13.11
N GLN A 118 36.50 12.11 -12.74
CA GLN A 118 37.36 12.99 -11.93
C GLN A 118 37.76 14.20 -12.77
N PRO A 119 37.53 15.43 -12.28
CA PRO A 119 37.97 16.65 -12.97
C PRO A 119 39.50 16.75 -13.03
N ASP A 120 40.02 17.34 -14.12
CA ASP A 120 41.42 17.76 -14.19
C ASP A 120 41.58 19.09 -13.44
N VAL A 121 42.23 19.03 -12.28
CA VAL A 121 42.42 20.18 -11.38
C VAL A 121 43.49 21.16 -11.86
N LYS A 122 44.13 20.88 -13.00
CA LYS A 122 45.05 21.79 -13.71
C LYS A 122 44.34 22.63 -14.79
N GLY A 123 43.03 22.49 -14.95
CA GLY A 123 42.25 23.30 -15.90
C GLY A 123 42.15 24.78 -15.49
N GLU A 124 41.99 25.68 -16.47
CA GLU A 124 41.90 27.14 -16.29
C GLU A 124 40.84 27.57 -15.25
N GLU A 125 39.79 26.77 -15.05
CA GLU A 125 38.73 27.00 -14.09
C GLU A 125 39.18 26.94 -12.61
N TYR A 126 40.35 26.35 -12.34
CA TYR A 126 40.98 26.29 -11.01
C TYR A 126 42.00 27.41 -10.77
N ASP A 127 42.26 28.27 -11.77
CA ASP A 127 43.24 29.35 -11.66
C ASP A 127 42.97 30.26 -10.45
N GLY A 128 44.02 30.55 -9.69
CA GLY A 128 43.95 31.37 -8.49
C GLY A 128 43.52 30.64 -7.22
N ILE A 129 43.18 29.34 -7.29
CA ILE A 129 43.06 28.48 -6.12
C ILE A 129 44.46 27.95 -5.77
N PRO A 130 44.97 28.16 -4.53
CA PRO A 130 46.28 27.67 -4.14
C PRO A 130 46.18 26.17 -3.88
N ILE A 131 46.34 25.36 -4.92
CA ILE A 131 46.35 23.89 -4.86
C ILE A 131 47.81 23.42 -4.73
N ASP A 132 48.03 22.39 -3.91
CA ASP A 132 49.35 21.75 -3.81
C ASP A 132 49.52 20.75 -4.96
N GLU A 133 50.41 21.06 -5.90
CA GLU A 133 50.68 20.19 -7.06
C GLU A 133 51.52 18.95 -6.73
N ASP A 134 52.23 18.97 -5.59
CA ASP A 134 53.11 17.89 -5.14
C ASP A 134 52.41 16.92 -4.17
N TYR A 135 51.12 17.14 -3.89
CA TYR A 135 50.34 16.29 -2.99
C TYR A 135 50.06 14.90 -3.61
N GLU A 136 50.46 13.85 -2.90
CA GLU A 136 50.12 12.46 -3.26
C GLU A 136 48.81 12.02 -2.57
N PRO A 137 47.74 11.70 -3.33
CA PRO A 137 46.48 11.22 -2.77
C PRO A 137 46.57 9.92 -1.98
N HIS A 138 45.79 9.83 -0.90
CA HIS A 138 45.68 8.61 -0.09
C HIS A 138 44.57 7.67 -0.55
N GLY A 139 43.57 8.17 -1.27
CA GLY A 139 42.49 7.36 -1.81
C GLY A 139 42.14 7.72 -3.24
N ASP A 140 41.48 6.79 -3.91
CA ASP A 140 40.96 6.99 -5.25
C ASP A 140 39.55 6.41 -5.35
N ALA A 141 38.65 7.14 -6.00
CA ALA A 141 37.26 6.73 -6.17
C ALA A 141 37.12 5.95 -7.47
N LYS A 142 36.64 4.71 -7.37
CA LYS A 142 36.37 3.85 -8.52
C LYS A 142 34.89 3.85 -8.81
N PHE A 143 34.50 4.45 -9.93
CA PHE A 143 33.09 4.55 -10.29
C PHE A 143 32.63 3.42 -11.23
N PRO A 144 31.38 2.95 -11.08
CA PRO A 144 30.45 3.29 -10.00
C PRO A 144 30.78 2.52 -8.70
N GLU A 145 30.34 3.03 -7.55
CA GLU A 145 30.57 2.38 -6.25
C GLU A 145 29.26 2.21 -5.45
N THR A 146 29.15 1.13 -4.67
CA THR A 146 28.06 0.89 -3.72
C THR A 146 28.26 1.65 -2.40
N VAL A 147 27.22 1.80 -1.58
CA VAL A 147 27.33 2.49 -0.27
C VAL A 147 28.38 1.85 0.68
N PRO A 148 28.52 0.51 0.78
CA PRO A 148 29.60 -0.10 1.55
C PRO A 148 31.00 0.18 0.99
N GLU A 149 31.17 0.16 -0.33
CA GLU A 149 32.45 0.47 -1.00
C GLU A 149 32.84 1.93 -0.78
N LEU A 150 31.90 2.86 -0.96
CA LEU A 150 32.02 4.28 -0.63
C LEU A 150 32.50 4.46 0.82
N SER A 151 31.83 3.79 1.76
CA SER A 151 32.15 3.94 3.19
C SER A 151 33.54 3.40 3.51
N THR A 152 33.90 2.26 2.95
CA THR A 152 35.24 1.65 3.13
C THR A 152 36.35 2.56 2.61
N ARG A 153 36.16 3.11 1.38
CA ARG A 153 37.07 4.09 0.77
C ARG A 153 37.26 5.31 1.68
N LEU A 154 36.15 5.95 2.04
CA LEU A 154 36.19 7.21 2.81
C LEU A 154 36.82 7.04 4.18
N ILE A 155 36.49 5.97 4.90
CA ILE A 155 37.07 5.69 6.22
C ILE A 155 38.58 5.46 6.09
N SER A 156 39.02 4.65 5.12
CA SER A 156 40.44 4.40 4.88
C SER A 156 41.22 5.68 4.54
N THR A 157 40.66 6.54 3.68
CA THR A 157 41.25 7.82 3.32
C THR A 157 41.34 8.73 4.54
N VAL A 158 40.22 8.97 5.24
CA VAL A 158 40.17 9.90 6.38
C VAL A 158 41.08 9.46 7.53
N THR A 159 41.16 8.16 7.82
CA THR A 159 42.10 7.63 8.82
C THR A 159 43.55 7.93 8.43
N SER A 160 43.91 7.78 7.16
CA SER A 160 45.25 8.14 6.66
C SER A 160 45.55 9.64 6.83
N LEU A 161 44.58 10.50 6.53
CA LEU A 161 44.71 11.96 6.72
C LEU A 161 44.90 12.31 8.20
N LEU A 162 44.11 11.70 9.08
CA LEU A 162 44.19 11.90 10.52
C LEU A 162 45.50 11.37 11.11
N ASN A 163 46.21 10.46 10.45
CA ASN A 163 47.55 10.04 10.89
C ASN A 163 48.62 11.10 10.61
N SER A 164 48.46 11.88 9.55
CA SER A 164 49.43 12.89 9.10
C SER A 164 49.21 14.30 9.69
N TYR A 165 47.99 14.62 10.11
CA TYR A 165 47.58 15.96 10.56
C TYR A 165 46.84 15.95 11.91
N ASP A 166 46.92 17.06 12.63
CA ASP A 166 46.22 17.25 13.91
C ASP A 166 44.80 17.83 13.69
N ASP A 167 44.64 18.75 12.75
CA ASP A 167 43.35 19.33 12.38
C ASP A 167 43.09 19.09 10.90
N VAL A 168 42.16 18.18 10.62
CA VAL A 168 41.77 17.80 9.27
C VAL A 168 40.46 18.50 8.93
N ILE A 169 40.50 19.40 7.94
CA ILE A 169 39.32 20.10 7.42
C ILE A 169 39.01 19.52 6.04
N ILE A 170 37.85 18.86 5.88
CA ILE A 170 37.42 18.23 4.62
C ILE A 170 36.30 19.04 4.00
N VAL A 171 36.44 19.38 2.72
CA VAL A 171 35.40 20.00 1.89
C VAL A 171 34.95 19.01 0.82
N SER A 172 33.74 18.47 0.97
CA SER A 172 33.23 17.40 0.11
C SER A 172 31.70 17.49 -0.07
N HIS A 173 31.07 16.39 -0.46
CA HIS A 173 29.69 16.27 -0.88
C HIS A 173 28.83 15.53 0.14
N ALA A 174 27.51 15.68 0.07
CA ALA A 174 26.62 15.16 1.11
C ALA A 174 26.76 13.66 1.42
N PRO A 175 26.82 12.74 0.43
CA PRO A 175 26.97 11.31 0.69
C PRO A 175 28.27 10.99 1.42
N CYS A 176 29.36 11.64 1.01
CA CYS A 176 30.68 11.40 1.57
C CYS A 176 30.76 11.90 3.01
N LEU A 177 30.28 13.13 3.25
CA LEU A 177 30.28 13.73 4.58
C LEU A 177 29.42 12.94 5.56
N LEU A 178 28.25 12.44 5.12
CA LEU A 178 27.39 11.60 5.97
C LEU A 178 27.99 10.23 6.25
N SER A 179 28.65 9.61 5.27
CA SER A 179 29.33 8.33 5.50
C SER A 179 30.45 8.48 6.53
N ILE A 180 31.29 9.51 6.40
CA ILE A 180 32.35 9.83 7.37
C ILE A 180 31.72 10.17 8.72
N ALA A 181 30.71 11.03 8.76
CA ALA A 181 30.05 11.43 10.00
C ALA A 181 29.42 10.23 10.72
N ARG A 182 28.79 9.29 10.00
CA ARG A 182 28.21 8.05 10.58
C ARG A 182 29.27 7.16 11.22
N HIS A 183 30.49 7.16 10.69
CA HIS A 183 31.58 6.38 11.27
C HIS A 183 32.06 6.97 12.61
N TYR A 184 32.21 8.30 12.68
CA TYR A 184 32.74 8.99 13.87
C TYR A 184 31.68 9.44 14.88
N ALA A 185 30.40 9.51 14.51
CA ALA A 185 29.35 9.92 15.43
C ALA A 185 29.05 8.83 16.48
N PRO A 186 28.87 9.21 17.77
CA PRO A 186 28.49 8.26 18.80
C PRO A 186 27.06 7.72 18.54
N PRO A 187 26.76 6.44 18.85
CA PRO A 187 25.45 5.83 18.59
C PRO A 187 24.26 6.56 19.24
N SER A 188 24.51 7.35 20.29
CA SER A 188 23.52 8.09 21.05
C SER A 188 23.10 9.42 20.43
N ASN A 189 23.77 9.90 19.38
CA ASN A 189 23.53 11.23 18.82
C ASN A 189 23.14 11.15 17.32
N PRO A 190 21.85 11.31 16.98
CA PRO A 190 21.39 11.16 15.61
C PRO A 190 22.00 12.25 14.71
N LEU A 191 22.51 11.86 13.55
CA LEU A 191 23.05 12.79 12.57
C LEU A 191 21.93 13.55 11.85
N ASN A 192 22.13 14.85 11.69
CA ASN A 192 21.28 15.68 10.85
C ASN A 192 21.58 15.40 9.37
N GLU A 193 20.62 15.67 8.49
CA GLU A 193 20.84 15.66 7.05
C GLU A 193 21.93 16.68 6.67
N SER A 194 22.75 16.37 5.66
CA SER A 194 23.85 17.23 5.24
C SER A 194 23.31 18.45 4.50
N ALA A 195 23.39 19.63 5.09
CA ALA A 195 22.97 20.90 4.48
C ALA A 195 24.13 21.52 3.67
N LEU A 196 23.82 22.25 2.59
CA LEU A 196 24.83 23.03 1.85
C LEU A 196 25.52 24.03 2.79
N GLY A 197 26.84 24.18 2.72
CA GLY A 197 27.59 25.00 3.69
C GLY A 197 27.50 24.53 5.15
N GLY A 198 26.88 23.38 5.41
CA GLY A 198 26.74 22.79 6.75
C GLY A 198 28.07 22.20 7.23
N VAL A 199 28.29 22.30 8.55
CA VAL A 199 29.53 21.84 9.20
C VAL A 199 29.25 20.75 10.22
N TYR A 200 29.95 19.62 10.10
CA TYR A 200 30.11 18.65 11.18
C TYR A 200 31.47 18.81 11.81
N ARG A 201 31.56 18.64 13.13
CA ARG A 201 32.83 18.69 13.85
C ARG A 201 32.91 17.61 14.90
N PHE A 202 34.03 16.91 14.90
CA PHE A 202 34.35 15.83 15.82
C PHE A 202 35.68 16.12 16.52
N GLU A 203 35.69 15.96 17.84
CA GLU A 203 36.89 15.93 18.66
C GLU A 203 37.21 14.47 18.96
N LEU A 204 38.35 13.99 18.46
CA LEU A 204 38.67 12.57 18.45
C LEU A 204 39.39 12.17 19.74
N VAL A 205 38.95 11.10 20.39
CA VAL A 205 39.68 10.49 21.52
C VAL A 205 40.72 9.49 21.03
N SER A 206 40.51 8.89 19.85
CA SER A 206 41.45 8.01 19.14
C SER A 206 41.27 8.15 17.61
N PRO A 207 42.32 8.02 16.79
CA PRO A 207 42.21 8.05 15.32
C PRO A 207 41.41 6.87 14.73
N ASP A 208 41.45 5.72 15.41
CA ASP A 208 40.99 4.43 14.86
C ASP A 208 39.66 3.93 15.48
N LYS A 209 38.98 4.72 16.34
CA LYS A 209 37.78 4.26 17.08
C LYS A 209 36.66 5.30 17.14
N GLN A 210 35.42 4.81 17.23
CA GLN A 210 34.15 5.56 17.40
C GLN A 210 34.05 6.43 18.68
N GLU A 211 35.14 6.62 19.41
CA GLU A 211 35.18 7.50 20.56
C GLU A 211 35.52 8.91 20.07
N ALA A 212 34.52 9.60 19.49
CA ALA A 212 34.62 11.00 19.17
C ALA A 212 33.46 11.78 19.80
N VAL A 213 33.75 12.99 20.26
CA VAL A 213 32.73 13.93 20.72
C VAL A 213 32.32 14.79 19.54
N MET A 214 31.09 14.60 19.08
CA MET A 214 30.51 15.45 18.04
C MET A 214 30.08 16.79 18.67
N THR A 215 30.72 17.88 18.27
CA THR A 215 30.42 19.23 18.77
C THR A 215 29.49 20.00 17.85
N HIS A 216 29.49 19.69 16.54
CA HIS A 216 28.63 20.32 15.55
C HIS A 216 28.04 19.24 14.64
N ASN A 217 26.74 19.33 14.37
CA ASN A 217 25.97 18.35 13.61
C ASN A 217 25.20 19.04 12.47
N SER A 218 25.78 19.06 11.26
CA SER A 218 25.26 19.80 10.10
C SER A 218 24.92 21.27 10.45
N TYR A 219 25.81 21.91 11.21
CA TYR A 219 25.59 23.26 11.76
C TYR A 219 25.59 24.31 10.65
N THR A 220 24.61 25.21 10.68
CA THR A 220 24.37 26.24 9.63
C THR A 220 24.08 27.63 10.20
N LEU A 221 24.10 27.82 11.52
CA LEU A 221 23.77 29.12 12.13
C LEU A 221 24.85 30.19 11.90
N HIS A 222 26.05 29.81 11.47
CA HIS A 222 27.10 30.74 11.05
C HIS A 222 26.79 31.42 9.71
N LEU A 223 25.78 30.94 8.98
CA LEU A 223 25.35 31.49 7.71
C LEU A 223 24.30 32.59 7.93
N THR A 224 24.42 33.70 7.19
CA THR A 224 23.43 34.81 7.20
C THR A 224 22.05 34.33 6.75
N GLU A 225 20.95 34.91 7.26
CA GLU A 225 19.59 34.39 7.06
C GLU A 225 19.20 34.18 5.59
N ASP A 226 19.55 35.11 4.71
CA ASP A 226 19.29 35.02 3.26
C ASP A 226 20.11 33.92 2.56
N LEU A 227 21.15 33.42 3.25
CA LEU A 227 22.06 32.37 2.81
C LEU A 227 21.95 31.10 3.66
N LYS A 228 21.07 31.06 4.68
CA LYS A 228 20.73 29.84 5.44
C LYS A 228 20.09 28.88 4.45
N PRO A 229 20.74 27.77 4.07
CA PRO A 229 20.20 26.89 3.06
C PRO A 229 19.01 26.14 3.64
N GLY A 230 17.82 26.64 3.35
CA GLY A 230 16.57 25.88 3.37
C GLY A 230 16.35 25.05 2.09
N ILE A 231 17.38 24.99 1.22
CA ILE A 231 17.30 24.40 -0.12
C ILE A 231 18.34 23.25 -0.18
N GLN A 232 17.86 22.02 -0.44
CA GLN A 232 18.66 20.79 -0.66
C GLN A 232 19.43 20.22 0.55
N ARG A 233 18.69 19.82 1.59
CA ARG A 233 19.19 18.80 2.53
C ARG A 233 19.21 17.43 1.84
N TRP A 234 20.21 16.63 2.16
CA TRP A 234 20.38 15.31 1.56
C TRP A 234 20.71 14.31 2.67
N ASP A 235 20.08 13.14 2.60
CA ASP A 235 20.41 11.94 3.37
C ASP A 235 20.50 10.77 2.38
N PHE A 236 21.08 9.65 2.81
CA PHE A 236 21.10 8.45 1.99
C PHE A 236 19.67 8.09 1.57
N PRO A 237 19.43 7.79 0.27
CA PRO A 237 18.14 7.26 -0.13
C PRO A 237 17.83 6.01 0.72
N PRO A 238 16.57 5.76 1.10
CA PRO A 238 16.20 4.51 1.73
C PRO A 238 16.78 3.38 0.87
N PRO A 239 17.44 2.39 1.47
CA PRO A 239 18.30 1.46 0.76
C PRO A 239 17.59 0.90 -0.48
N SER A 240 18.29 0.96 -1.60
CA SER A 240 17.82 0.48 -2.90
C SER A 240 17.30 -0.96 -2.79
N CYS A 241 16.39 -1.30 -3.71
CA CYS A 241 15.49 -2.45 -3.78
C CYS A 241 15.99 -3.84 -3.28
N SER A 242 17.29 -4.07 -3.11
CA SER A 242 17.87 -5.31 -2.59
C SER A 242 17.73 -5.48 -1.07
N TYR A 243 17.77 -4.41 -0.28
CA TYR A 243 17.56 -4.50 1.18
C TYR A 243 16.07 -4.61 1.55
N LEU A 244 15.18 -4.15 0.65
CA LEU A 244 13.74 -4.30 0.79
C LEU A 244 13.31 -5.76 0.73
N LEU A 245 14.00 -6.63 -0.01
CA LEU A 245 13.72 -8.07 -0.03
C LEU A 245 13.93 -8.69 1.37
N HIS A 246 15.05 -8.42 2.05
CA HIS A 246 15.34 -9.07 3.34
C HIS A 246 14.45 -8.62 4.51
N ILE A 247 13.96 -7.36 4.52
CA ILE A 247 13.01 -6.87 5.54
C ILE A 247 11.54 -7.11 5.11
N SER A 248 11.25 -7.26 3.82
CA SER A 248 9.89 -7.54 3.35
C SER A 248 9.45 -8.97 3.61
N TYR A 249 10.31 -9.98 3.53
CA TYR A 249 9.87 -11.36 3.75
C TYR A 249 9.25 -11.59 5.14
N PRO A 250 9.89 -11.23 6.27
CA PRO A 250 9.26 -11.38 7.58
C PRO A 250 7.95 -10.60 7.70
N PHE A 251 7.87 -9.44 7.04
CA PHE A 251 6.69 -8.60 7.03
C PHE A 251 5.54 -9.23 6.22
N ILE A 252 5.82 -9.78 5.04
CA ILE A 252 4.86 -10.52 4.21
C ILE A 252 4.37 -11.74 4.97
N TYR A 253 5.25 -12.52 5.59
CA TYR A 253 4.86 -13.67 6.39
C TYR A 253 3.95 -13.28 7.55
N LEU A 254 4.25 -12.17 8.25
CA LEU A 254 3.41 -11.68 9.33
C LEU A 254 2.05 -11.18 8.83
N VAL A 255 2.00 -10.39 7.75
CA VAL A 255 0.73 -9.91 7.15
C VAL A 255 -0.11 -11.09 6.71
N THR A 256 0.49 -12.01 5.95
CA THR A 256 -0.19 -13.21 5.49
C THR A 256 -0.69 -14.01 6.68
N PHE A 257 0.11 -14.22 7.72
CA PHE A 257 -0.33 -14.94 8.92
C PHE A 257 -1.54 -14.29 9.60
N LEU A 258 -1.52 -12.96 9.76
CA LEU A 258 -2.62 -12.22 10.41
C LEU A 258 -3.92 -12.24 9.58
N LEU A 259 -3.82 -12.25 8.25
CA LEU A 259 -4.97 -12.31 7.35
C LEU A 259 -5.46 -13.73 7.10
N LEU A 260 -4.57 -14.72 7.03
CA LEU A 260 -4.87 -16.05 6.48
C LEU A 260 -6.00 -16.74 7.23
N LEU A 261 -5.88 -16.89 8.55
CA LEU A 261 -6.84 -17.65 9.35
C LEU A 261 -8.26 -17.07 9.30
N PRO A 262 -8.50 -15.78 9.61
CA PRO A 262 -9.86 -15.24 9.58
C PRO A 262 -10.44 -15.16 8.16
N SER A 263 -9.59 -15.01 7.13
CA SER A 263 -10.05 -14.82 5.75
C SER A 263 -10.33 -16.15 5.05
N ILE A 264 -9.58 -17.21 5.32
CA ILE A 264 -9.85 -18.52 4.71
C ILE A 264 -11.10 -19.19 5.31
N LEU A 265 -11.39 -18.88 6.57
CA LEU A 265 -12.56 -19.37 7.29
C LEU A 265 -13.81 -18.52 7.04
N SER A 266 -13.70 -17.35 6.41
CA SER A 266 -14.88 -16.50 6.22
C SER A 266 -15.84 -17.12 5.20
N PRO A 267 -17.15 -17.13 5.48
CA PRO A 267 -18.15 -17.53 4.51
C PRO A 267 -18.19 -16.55 3.34
N ILE A 268 -18.77 -16.98 2.22
CA ILE A 268 -19.08 -16.06 1.13
C ILE A 268 -20.29 -15.25 1.54
N SER A 269 -20.12 -13.93 1.62
CA SER A 269 -21.13 -13.00 2.12
C SER A 269 -21.99 -12.36 1.03
N ASP A 270 -21.61 -12.54 -0.24
CA ASP A 270 -22.16 -11.84 -1.39
C ASP A 270 -22.44 -12.82 -2.51
N CYS A 271 -23.69 -12.88 -2.98
CA CYS A 271 -24.09 -13.83 -4.03
C CYS A 271 -23.52 -13.46 -5.41
N ASP A 272 -23.12 -12.21 -5.65
CA ASP A 272 -22.44 -11.87 -6.90
C ASP A 272 -21.04 -12.48 -6.94
N GLU A 273 -20.37 -12.62 -5.80
CA GLU A 273 -19.08 -13.31 -5.72
C GLU A 273 -19.21 -14.73 -6.30
N VAL A 274 -20.30 -15.41 -5.95
CA VAL A 274 -20.63 -16.74 -6.43
C VAL A 274 -21.01 -16.69 -7.90
N TYR A 275 -22.17 -16.10 -8.21
CA TYR A 275 -22.82 -16.26 -9.50
C TYR A 275 -22.18 -15.47 -10.63
N ASN A 276 -21.49 -14.35 -10.33
CA ASN A 276 -20.85 -13.52 -11.35
C ASN A 276 -19.35 -13.78 -11.52
N TYR A 277 -18.70 -14.50 -10.61
CA TYR A 277 -17.24 -14.71 -10.70
C TYR A 277 -16.83 -16.18 -10.49
N TYR A 278 -17.27 -16.85 -9.44
CA TYR A 278 -16.94 -18.27 -9.25
C TYR A 278 -17.64 -19.19 -10.24
N GLU A 279 -18.92 -18.98 -10.54
CA GLU A 279 -19.64 -19.82 -11.50
C GLU A 279 -19.07 -19.72 -12.94
N PRO A 280 -18.81 -18.51 -13.51
CA PRO A 280 -18.16 -18.40 -14.81
C PRO A 280 -16.72 -18.93 -14.80
N LEU A 281 -15.99 -18.77 -13.68
CA LEU A 281 -14.66 -19.38 -13.51
C LEU A 281 -14.74 -20.90 -13.55
N LYS A 282 -15.72 -21.51 -12.86
CA LYS A 282 -15.90 -22.96 -12.81
C LYS A 282 -16.17 -23.53 -14.19
N ILE A 283 -17.18 -23.04 -14.90
CA ILE A 283 -17.49 -23.55 -16.24
C ILE A 283 -16.33 -23.31 -17.21
N GLY A 284 -15.67 -22.16 -17.13
CA GLY A 284 -14.53 -21.84 -17.97
C GLY A 284 -13.29 -22.72 -17.71
N LEU A 285 -13.10 -23.19 -16.47
CA LEU A 285 -11.94 -23.99 -16.04
C LEU A 285 -12.19 -25.50 -16.14
N LEU A 286 -13.41 -25.95 -15.84
CA LEU A 286 -13.77 -27.36 -15.67
C LEU A 286 -14.73 -27.89 -16.74
N GLY A 287 -15.52 -27.03 -17.39
CA GLY A 287 -16.59 -27.47 -18.29
C GLY A 287 -17.75 -28.18 -17.58
N GLU A 288 -17.84 -28.02 -16.26
CA GLU A 288 -18.84 -28.65 -15.40
C GLU A 288 -20.06 -27.75 -15.16
N PRO A 289 -21.19 -28.30 -14.67
CA PRO A 289 -22.38 -27.51 -14.34
C PRO A 289 -22.07 -26.33 -13.43
N ALA A 290 -22.55 -25.16 -13.85
CA ALA A 290 -22.43 -23.88 -13.16
C ALA A 290 -23.61 -22.97 -13.51
N MET A 291 -23.78 -21.89 -12.76
CA MET A 291 -24.93 -20.99 -12.86
C MET A 291 -24.59 -19.63 -13.46
N MET A 292 -25.40 -19.21 -14.43
CA MET A 292 -25.36 -17.94 -15.14
C MET A 292 -26.37 -16.95 -14.58
N THR A 293 -25.97 -15.68 -14.48
CA THR A 293 -26.85 -14.54 -14.25
C THR A 293 -27.09 -13.77 -15.55
N TRP A 294 -28.08 -12.88 -15.56
CA TRP A 294 -28.32 -11.96 -16.67
C TRP A 294 -27.11 -11.11 -17.02
N GLU A 295 -26.30 -10.74 -16.02
CA GLU A 295 -25.11 -9.91 -16.17
C GLU A 295 -23.98 -10.59 -16.96
N ASN A 296 -23.97 -11.94 -16.97
CA ASN A 296 -23.06 -12.77 -17.77
C ASN A 296 -23.67 -13.22 -19.10
N SER A 297 -24.93 -12.88 -19.38
CA SER A 297 -25.50 -13.17 -20.69
C SER A 297 -24.96 -12.20 -21.74
N LYS A 298 -24.82 -12.66 -22.98
CA LYS A 298 -24.36 -11.82 -24.11
C LYS A 298 -25.26 -10.62 -24.42
N GLU A 299 -26.52 -10.65 -24.00
CA GLU A 299 -27.49 -9.58 -24.23
C GLU A 299 -27.13 -8.33 -23.41
N TYR A 300 -26.81 -8.51 -22.14
CA TYR A 300 -26.48 -7.42 -21.23
C TYR A 300 -24.97 -7.21 -21.08
N ALA A 301 -24.21 -8.30 -20.91
CA ALA A 301 -22.75 -8.33 -20.80
C ALA A 301 -22.20 -7.23 -19.87
N PHE A 302 -22.57 -7.27 -18.58
CA PHE A 302 -22.14 -6.27 -17.59
C PHE A 302 -20.86 -6.65 -16.86
N ARG A 303 -20.43 -7.90 -16.94
CA ARG A 303 -19.20 -8.40 -16.28
C ARG A 303 -18.10 -8.65 -17.30
N THR A 304 -16.93 -8.07 -17.08
CA THR A 304 -15.77 -8.32 -17.95
C THR A 304 -15.08 -9.61 -17.56
N TYR A 305 -14.81 -10.47 -18.53
CA TYR A 305 -14.03 -11.70 -18.36
C TYR A 305 -12.54 -11.41 -18.14
N ALA A 306 -12.08 -10.17 -18.39
CA ALA A 306 -10.72 -9.76 -18.08
C ALA A 306 -10.35 -9.88 -16.59
N MET A 307 -11.35 -9.88 -15.70
CA MET A 307 -11.18 -10.19 -14.27
C MET A 307 -11.03 -11.70 -13.99
N ILE A 308 -11.67 -12.55 -14.80
CA ILE A 308 -11.79 -14.01 -14.57
C ILE A 308 -10.63 -14.78 -15.21
N GLU A 309 -10.24 -14.41 -16.43
CA GLU A 309 -9.21 -15.10 -17.21
C GLU A 309 -7.85 -15.25 -16.49
N PRO A 310 -7.32 -14.23 -15.76
CA PRO A 310 -6.09 -14.41 -15.00
C PRO A 310 -6.20 -15.52 -13.94
N SER A 311 -7.34 -15.59 -13.24
CA SER A 311 -7.59 -16.64 -12.24
C SER A 311 -7.69 -18.01 -12.90
N LYS A 312 -8.41 -18.10 -14.02
CA LYS A 312 -8.52 -19.32 -14.82
C LYS A 312 -7.16 -19.82 -15.30
N LEU A 313 -6.29 -18.93 -15.78
CA LEU A 313 -4.93 -19.27 -16.23
C LEU A 313 -4.09 -19.86 -15.09
N VAL A 314 -4.08 -19.19 -13.93
CA VAL A 314 -3.28 -19.65 -12.77
C VAL A 314 -3.79 -20.99 -12.24
N LEU A 315 -5.11 -21.14 -12.07
CA LEU A 315 -5.70 -22.40 -11.60
C LEU A 315 -5.51 -23.54 -12.61
N GLY A 316 -5.64 -23.26 -13.91
CA GLY A 316 -5.37 -24.23 -14.97
C GLY A 316 -3.93 -24.71 -14.97
N ALA A 317 -2.97 -23.79 -14.81
CA ALA A 317 -1.56 -24.14 -14.66
C ALA A 317 -1.31 -25.01 -13.41
N THR A 318 -1.93 -24.67 -12.27
CA THR A 318 -1.84 -25.48 -11.06
C THR A 318 -2.39 -26.89 -11.26
N LYS A 319 -3.52 -27.06 -11.96
CA LYS A 319 -4.07 -28.39 -12.28
C LYS A 319 -3.08 -29.23 -13.10
N ILE A 320 -2.45 -28.63 -14.12
CA ILE A 320 -1.46 -29.31 -14.96
C ILE A 320 -0.25 -29.75 -14.12
N VAL A 321 0.30 -28.85 -13.30
CA VAL A 321 1.46 -29.15 -12.45
C VAL A 321 1.12 -30.22 -11.40
N ALA A 322 -0.02 -30.10 -10.72
CA ALA A 322 -0.45 -31.09 -9.74
C ALA A 322 -0.67 -32.48 -10.36
N GLY A 323 -1.21 -32.54 -11.58
CA GLY A 323 -1.34 -33.79 -12.33
C GLY A 323 0.01 -34.46 -12.63
N ILE A 324 1.06 -33.67 -12.93
CA ILE A 324 2.42 -34.19 -13.17
C ILE A 324 3.04 -34.75 -11.88
N VAL A 325 2.79 -34.10 -10.74
CA VAL A 325 3.40 -34.45 -9.44
C VAL A 325 2.59 -35.54 -8.69
N GLY A 326 1.47 -36.02 -9.26
CA GLY A 326 0.60 -37.01 -8.63
C GLY A 326 -0.25 -36.43 -7.48
N GLY A 327 -0.48 -35.12 -7.48
CA GLY A 327 -1.25 -34.41 -6.47
C GLY A 327 -2.74 -34.36 -6.79
N GLU A 328 -3.42 -35.50 -7.00
CA GLU A 328 -4.85 -35.53 -7.35
C GLU A 328 -5.75 -34.85 -6.30
N VAL A 329 -5.34 -34.88 -5.02
CA VAL A 329 -6.04 -34.18 -3.93
C VAL A 329 -6.00 -32.65 -4.12
N LEU A 330 -4.96 -32.12 -4.77
CA LEU A 330 -4.80 -30.69 -5.05
C LEU A 330 -5.62 -30.24 -6.28
N THR A 331 -6.21 -31.17 -7.05
CA THR A 331 -6.97 -30.85 -8.27
C THR A 331 -8.49 -30.93 -8.09
N GLY A 332 -8.99 -31.30 -6.91
CA GLY A 332 -10.43 -31.31 -6.63
C GLY A 332 -11.02 -29.89 -6.56
N ASP A 333 -12.28 -29.75 -6.93
CA ASP A 333 -13.00 -28.47 -7.03
C ASP A 333 -12.90 -27.60 -5.77
N ILE A 334 -13.21 -28.19 -4.61
CA ILE A 334 -13.13 -27.50 -3.32
C ILE A 334 -11.69 -27.05 -3.01
N ALA A 335 -10.68 -27.84 -3.40
CA ALA A 335 -9.27 -27.49 -3.22
C ALA A 335 -8.87 -26.31 -4.13
N LEU A 336 -9.34 -26.29 -5.38
CA LEU A 336 -9.12 -25.18 -6.31
C LEU A 336 -9.76 -23.88 -5.83
N PHE A 337 -10.98 -23.96 -5.29
CA PHE A 337 -11.67 -22.83 -4.66
C PHE A 337 -10.84 -22.23 -3.52
N HIS A 338 -10.41 -23.05 -2.55
CA HIS A 338 -9.61 -22.56 -1.43
C HIS A 338 -8.22 -22.08 -1.85
N PHE A 339 -7.61 -22.72 -2.85
CA PHE A 339 -6.34 -22.27 -3.41
C PHE A 339 -6.46 -20.89 -4.08
N HIS A 340 -7.56 -20.64 -4.80
CA HIS A 340 -7.85 -19.32 -5.36
C HIS A 340 -7.98 -18.25 -4.27
N ARG A 341 -8.74 -18.52 -3.20
CA ARG A 341 -8.84 -17.61 -2.05
C ARG A 341 -7.48 -17.33 -1.41
N LEU A 342 -6.62 -18.35 -1.31
CA LEU A 342 -5.24 -18.17 -0.83
C LEU A 342 -4.43 -17.23 -1.75
N LEU A 343 -4.56 -17.34 -3.08
CA LEU A 343 -3.90 -16.44 -4.01
C LEU A 343 -4.35 -14.98 -3.82
N LEU A 344 -5.64 -14.73 -3.60
CA LEU A 344 -6.17 -13.40 -3.31
C LEU A 344 -5.61 -12.83 -1.99
N ILE A 345 -5.53 -13.65 -0.95
CA ILE A 345 -4.94 -13.26 0.35
C ILE A 345 -3.45 -12.90 0.16
N LEU A 346 -2.71 -13.68 -0.63
CA LEU A 346 -1.30 -13.42 -0.92
C LEU A 346 -1.11 -12.13 -1.72
N LEU A 347 -1.93 -11.87 -2.74
CA LEU A 347 -1.91 -10.61 -3.49
C LEU A 347 -2.23 -9.41 -2.58
N THR A 348 -3.23 -9.55 -1.73
CA THR A 348 -3.61 -8.52 -0.75
C THR A 348 -2.44 -8.25 0.20
N SER A 349 -1.84 -9.30 0.77
CA SER A 349 -0.67 -9.21 1.66
C SER A 349 0.52 -8.51 1.00
N PHE A 350 0.80 -8.84 -0.27
CA PHE A 350 1.87 -8.21 -1.04
C PHE A 350 1.61 -6.73 -1.32
N SER A 351 0.38 -6.36 -1.66
CA SER A 351 -0.01 -4.95 -1.86
C SER A 351 0.12 -4.13 -0.58
N LEU A 352 -0.34 -4.66 0.55
CA LEU A 352 -0.25 -4.01 1.85
C LEU A 352 1.20 -3.85 2.30
N THR A 353 2.03 -4.88 2.09
CA THR A 353 3.46 -4.80 2.37
C THR A 353 4.12 -3.65 1.60
N SER A 354 3.82 -3.54 0.30
CA SER A 354 4.33 -2.46 -0.54
C SER A 354 3.91 -1.08 0.00
N LEU A 355 2.64 -0.94 0.39
CA LEU A 355 2.11 0.29 0.99
C LEU A 355 2.81 0.65 2.31
N PHE A 356 2.94 -0.28 3.26
CA PHE A 356 3.56 -0.02 4.55
C PHE A 356 5.04 0.29 4.46
N ILE A 357 5.76 -0.30 3.51
CA ILE A 357 7.14 0.09 3.19
C ILE A 357 7.17 1.55 2.72
N SER A 358 6.27 1.91 1.81
CA SER A 358 6.20 3.25 1.21
C SER A 358 5.75 4.33 2.20
N LEU A 359 5.04 3.96 3.26
CA LEU A 359 4.61 4.89 4.32
C LEU A 359 5.69 5.20 5.37
N ARG A 360 6.77 4.40 5.46
CA ARG A 360 7.84 4.59 6.47
C ARG A 360 8.43 6.00 6.51
N PRO A 361 8.69 6.69 5.38
CA PRO A 361 9.22 8.06 5.40
C PRO A 361 8.19 9.11 5.82
N HIS A 362 6.91 8.74 5.86
CA HIS A 362 5.81 9.69 6.02
C HIS A 362 5.11 9.62 7.37
N LEU A 363 5.21 8.49 8.08
CA LEU A 363 4.58 8.27 9.38
C LEU A 363 5.60 7.91 10.47
N PRO A 364 5.42 8.40 11.71
CA PRO A 364 6.22 7.95 12.86
C PRO A 364 6.10 6.42 13.08
N PRO A 365 7.17 5.71 13.49
CA PRO A 365 7.18 4.25 13.59
C PRO A 365 6.06 3.64 14.45
N SER A 366 5.73 4.28 15.59
CA SER A 366 4.65 3.82 16.47
C SER A 366 3.27 3.91 15.82
N LEU A 367 3.05 4.91 14.99
CA LEU A 367 1.79 5.16 14.31
C LEU A 367 1.67 4.36 13.02
N LEU A 368 2.80 4.05 12.38
CA LEU A 368 2.88 3.05 11.31
C LEU A 368 2.52 1.66 11.83
N LEU A 369 3.03 1.27 13.01
CA LEU A 369 2.64 0.03 13.66
C LEU A 369 1.16 0.02 14.06
N LEU A 370 0.64 1.14 14.56
CA LEU A 370 -0.78 1.27 14.89
C LEU A 370 -1.67 1.09 13.65
N SER A 371 -1.40 1.80 12.55
CA SER A 371 -2.19 1.66 11.32
C SER A 371 -2.08 0.25 10.73
N TYR A 372 -0.91 -0.38 10.87
CA TYR A 372 -0.72 -1.79 10.50
C TYR A 372 -1.64 -2.71 11.29
N LEU A 373 -1.60 -2.67 12.62
CA LEU A 373 -2.40 -3.52 13.48
C LEU A 373 -3.90 -3.30 13.24
N LEU A 374 -4.33 -2.04 13.17
CA LEU A 374 -5.73 -1.70 12.92
C LEU A 374 -6.22 -2.20 11.55
N LEU A 375 -5.34 -2.24 10.53
CA LEU A 375 -5.70 -2.72 9.21
C LEU A 375 -5.78 -4.25 9.16
N THR A 376 -4.70 -4.94 9.53
CA THR A 376 -4.58 -6.40 9.41
C THR A 376 -5.47 -7.18 10.37
N THR A 377 -5.96 -6.55 11.44
CA THR A 377 -6.93 -7.17 12.36
C THR A 377 -8.37 -6.74 12.11
N SER A 378 -8.62 -5.79 11.20
CA SER A 378 -9.98 -5.32 10.90
C SER A 378 -10.86 -6.42 10.33
N GLY A 379 -12.12 -6.48 10.76
CA GLY A 379 -13.10 -7.41 10.20
C GLY A 379 -13.33 -7.16 8.71
N GLY A 380 -13.30 -5.88 8.29
CA GLY A 380 -13.49 -5.49 6.89
C GLY A 380 -12.41 -6.02 5.96
N LEU A 381 -11.13 -5.88 6.32
CA LEU A 381 -10.04 -6.39 5.48
C LEU A 381 -10.03 -7.93 5.45
N ASN A 382 -10.33 -8.59 6.57
CA ASN A 382 -10.37 -10.06 6.63
C ASN A 382 -11.38 -10.65 5.64
N LEU A 383 -12.60 -10.11 5.60
CA LEU A 383 -13.61 -10.49 4.60
C LEU A 383 -13.10 -10.21 3.17
N THR A 384 -12.68 -8.96 2.94
CA THR A 384 -12.31 -8.46 1.61
C THR A 384 -11.12 -9.21 1.00
N SER A 385 -10.12 -9.59 1.80
CA SER A 385 -8.84 -10.11 1.31
C SER A 385 -8.94 -11.45 0.57
N SER A 386 -10.03 -12.19 0.81
CA SER A 386 -10.31 -13.46 0.17
C SER A 386 -11.48 -13.42 -0.82
N SER A 387 -12.17 -12.27 -0.94
CA SER A 387 -13.35 -12.15 -1.78
C SER A 387 -12.99 -11.96 -3.25
N PHE A 388 -13.57 -12.77 -4.13
CA PHE A 388 -13.38 -12.63 -5.58
C PHE A 388 -14.34 -11.63 -6.20
N LEU A 389 -14.19 -10.35 -5.82
CA LEU A 389 -15.04 -9.25 -6.27
C LEU A 389 -14.21 -8.14 -6.96
N PRO A 390 -14.81 -7.36 -7.88
CA PRO A 390 -14.16 -6.22 -8.52
C PRO A 390 -13.68 -5.20 -7.48
N SER A 391 -14.44 -5.01 -6.40
CA SER A 391 -14.14 -4.09 -5.33
C SER A 391 -12.94 -4.54 -4.46
N SER A 392 -12.79 -5.85 -4.23
CA SER A 392 -11.62 -6.43 -3.55
C SER A 392 -10.35 -6.28 -4.39
N LEU A 393 -10.42 -6.52 -5.69
CA LEU A 393 -9.27 -6.31 -6.58
C LEU A 393 -8.97 -4.82 -6.77
N ALA A 394 -9.99 -3.95 -6.75
CA ALA A 394 -9.81 -2.50 -6.71
C ALA A 394 -9.09 -2.05 -5.44
N LEU A 395 -9.36 -2.66 -4.28
CA LEU A 395 -8.58 -2.42 -3.05
C LEU A 395 -7.10 -2.73 -3.27
N ILE A 396 -6.77 -3.91 -3.81
CA ILE A 396 -5.39 -4.34 -4.07
C ILE A 396 -4.67 -3.36 -5.00
N LEU A 397 -5.31 -3.00 -6.13
CA LEU A 397 -4.70 -2.11 -7.11
C LEU A 397 -4.62 -0.65 -6.64
N THR A 398 -5.60 -0.17 -5.86
CA THR A 398 -5.55 1.17 -5.25
C THR A 398 -4.46 1.24 -4.17
N THR A 399 -4.24 0.14 -3.46
CA THR A 399 -3.13 0.00 -2.50
C THR A 399 -1.78 0.10 -3.23
N PHE A 400 -1.59 -0.60 -4.35
CA PHE A 400 -0.39 -0.46 -5.19
C PHE A 400 -0.25 0.95 -5.78
N THR A 401 -1.35 1.53 -6.28
CA THR A 401 -1.37 2.88 -6.83
C THR A 401 -0.87 3.89 -5.80
N THR A 402 -1.40 3.79 -4.58
CA THR A 402 -0.99 4.62 -3.44
C THR A 402 0.49 4.41 -3.09
N SER A 403 0.93 3.15 -3.01
CA SER A 403 2.33 2.78 -2.76
C SER A 403 3.28 3.37 -3.81
N HIS A 404 2.96 3.23 -5.10
CA HIS A 404 3.77 3.78 -6.18
C HIS A 404 3.79 5.31 -6.18
N HIS A 405 2.65 5.94 -5.86
CA HIS A 405 2.56 7.38 -5.76
C HIS A 405 3.44 7.93 -4.62
N LEU A 406 3.40 7.32 -3.43
CA LEU A 406 4.25 7.68 -2.29
C LEU A 406 5.74 7.60 -2.62
N ASN A 407 6.16 6.60 -3.40
CA ASN A 407 7.54 6.45 -3.86
C ASN A 407 7.92 7.35 -5.06
N GLY A 408 7.06 8.29 -5.47
CA GLY A 408 7.30 9.17 -6.63
C GLY A 408 7.23 8.46 -8.00
N SER A 409 6.85 7.18 -8.04
CA SER A 409 6.75 6.37 -9.27
C SER A 409 5.40 6.60 -9.98
N HIS A 410 5.13 7.84 -10.41
CA HIS A 410 3.83 8.24 -10.96
C HIS A 410 3.40 7.41 -12.18
N THR A 411 4.33 6.97 -13.04
CA THR A 411 4.01 6.10 -14.19
C THR A 411 3.42 4.75 -13.74
N LYS A 412 4.01 4.12 -12.70
CA LYS A 412 3.48 2.86 -12.15
C LYS A 412 2.14 3.06 -11.46
N ALA A 413 1.98 4.19 -10.76
CA ALA A 413 0.71 4.56 -10.14
C ALA A 413 -0.41 4.72 -11.19
N ILE A 414 -0.13 5.42 -12.30
CA ILE A 414 -1.10 5.58 -13.39
C ILE A 414 -1.45 4.22 -14.01
N LEU A 415 -0.45 3.38 -14.30
CA LEU A 415 -0.70 2.07 -14.90
C LEU A 415 -1.58 1.18 -14.00
N THR A 416 -1.27 1.12 -12.71
CA THR A 416 -2.05 0.31 -11.74
C THR A 416 -3.47 0.84 -11.55
N GLY A 417 -3.67 2.16 -11.49
CA GLY A 417 -5.00 2.77 -11.45
C GLY A 417 -5.79 2.55 -12.75
N MET A 418 -5.13 2.52 -13.91
CA MET A 418 -5.76 2.23 -15.18
C MET A 418 -6.20 0.76 -15.27
N VAL A 419 -5.35 -0.19 -14.89
CA VAL A 419 -5.73 -1.61 -14.79
C VAL A 419 -6.95 -1.79 -13.88
N ALA A 420 -6.99 -1.09 -12.74
CA ALA A 420 -8.14 -1.13 -11.84
C ALA A 420 -9.41 -0.63 -12.54
N THR A 421 -9.33 0.51 -13.24
CA THR A 421 -10.49 1.16 -13.86
C THR A 421 -11.00 0.42 -15.11
N THR A 422 -10.11 -0.15 -15.92
CA THR A 422 -10.46 -0.68 -17.24
C THR A 422 -10.58 -2.20 -17.29
N CYS A 423 -9.75 -2.94 -16.52
CA CYS A 423 -9.66 -4.39 -16.68
C CYS A 423 -10.34 -5.19 -15.58
N ILE A 424 -10.35 -4.66 -14.36
CA ILE A 424 -10.64 -5.49 -13.18
C ILE A 424 -11.85 -4.98 -12.39
N ALA A 425 -11.88 -3.69 -12.07
CA ALA A 425 -13.00 -3.09 -11.35
C ALA A 425 -14.07 -2.57 -12.31
N TRP A 426 -15.10 -1.93 -11.75
CA TRP A 426 -16.04 -1.12 -12.51
C TRP A 426 -15.43 0.23 -12.92
N PRO A 427 -15.98 0.93 -13.93
CA PRO A 427 -15.49 2.24 -14.36
C PRO A 427 -15.51 3.31 -13.24
N PHE A 428 -16.37 3.14 -12.23
CA PHE A 428 -16.57 4.13 -11.18
C PHE A 428 -15.35 4.35 -10.29
N VAL A 429 -14.46 3.36 -10.11
CA VAL A 429 -13.25 3.56 -9.27
C VAL A 429 -12.26 4.53 -9.88
N GLY A 430 -12.39 4.88 -11.17
CA GLY A 430 -11.53 5.86 -11.83
C GLY A 430 -11.44 7.19 -11.07
N ILE A 431 -12.52 7.57 -10.37
CA ILE A 431 -12.56 8.80 -9.57
C ILE A 431 -11.59 8.79 -8.38
N LEU A 432 -11.24 7.63 -7.84
CA LEU A 432 -10.26 7.47 -6.75
C LEU A 432 -8.87 7.97 -7.17
N TYR A 433 -8.55 7.85 -8.46
CA TYR A 433 -7.22 8.15 -8.97
C TYR A 433 -7.07 9.60 -9.41
N VAL A 434 -8.17 10.36 -9.54
CA VAL A 434 -8.16 11.75 -9.99
C VAL A 434 -7.26 12.65 -9.11
N PRO A 435 -7.34 12.62 -7.76
CA PRO A 435 -6.47 13.46 -6.95
C PRO A 435 -4.98 13.13 -7.11
N LEU A 436 -4.65 11.83 -7.18
CA LEU A 436 -3.28 11.37 -7.35
C LEU A 436 -2.75 11.71 -8.75
N ALA A 437 -3.62 11.68 -9.77
CA ALA A 437 -3.30 12.10 -11.13
C ALA A 437 -3.06 13.62 -11.19
N LEU A 438 -3.90 14.43 -10.54
CA LEU A 438 -3.71 15.88 -10.45
C LEU A 438 -2.41 16.24 -9.74
N ASP A 439 -2.06 15.52 -8.67
CA ASP A 439 -0.77 15.75 -7.99
C ASP A 439 0.42 15.35 -8.86
N ALA A 440 0.33 14.23 -9.59
CA ALA A 440 1.36 13.82 -10.56
C ALA A 440 1.52 14.85 -11.70
N LEU A 441 0.41 15.41 -12.21
CA LEU A 441 0.43 16.47 -13.21
C LEU A 441 1.08 17.75 -12.67
N TYR A 442 0.71 18.14 -11.46
CA TYR A 442 1.28 19.31 -10.79
C TYR A 442 2.79 19.16 -10.57
N LEU A 443 3.24 18.01 -10.08
CA LEU A 443 4.67 17.72 -9.88
C LEU A 443 5.42 17.70 -11.21
N GLY A 444 4.85 17.08 -12.25
CA GLY A 444 5.41 17.10 -13.61
C GLY A 444 5.55 18.52 -14.15
N TYR A 445 4.50 19.34 -14.02
CA TYR A 445 4.52 20.74 -14.43
C TYR A 445 5.54 21.56 -13.64
N LYS A 446 5.62 21.39 -12.33
CA LYS A 446 6.57 22.09 -11.47
C LYS A 446 8.02 21.79 -11.85
N ASN A 447 8.32 20.56 -12.25
CA ASN A 447 9.68 20.13 -12.55
C ASN A 447 10.13 20.53 -13.97
N CYS A 448 9.28 20.35 -14.99
CA CYS A 448 9.67 20.54 -16.40
C CYS A 448 8.62 21.29 -17.25
N GLY A 449 7.72 22.07 -16.63
CA GLY A 449 6.64 22.76 -17.31
C GLY A 449 5.70 21.81 -18.07
N PHE A 450 5.12 22.26 -19.18
CA PHE A 450 4.20 21.47 -19.99
C PHE A 450 4.79 20.13 -20.48
N LYS A 451 6.11 20.07 -20.74
CA LYS A 451 6.79 18.82 -21.13
C LYS A 451 6.82 17.80 -19.99
N GLY A 452 6.88 18.23 -18.74
CA GLY A 452 6.81 17.33 -17.59
C GLY A 452 5.38 16.83 -17.33
N ALA A 453 4.39 17.67 -17.59
CA ALA A 453 2.98 17.30 -17.47
C ALA A 453 2.48 16.40 -18.62
N SER A 454 3.11 16.42 -19.80
CA SER A 454 2.67 15.58 -20.93
C SER A 454 2.90 14.09 -20.69
N LYS A 455 3.99 13.70 -20.01
CA LYS A 455 4.30 12.28 -19.73
C LYS A 455 3.16 11.53 -19.01
N PRO A 456 2.64 11.98 -17.84
CA PRO A 456 1.54 11.28 -17.18
C PRO A 456 0.26 11.24 -18.03
N ILE A 457 -0.03 12.27 -18.83
CA ILE A 457 -1.17 12.29 -19.76
C ILE A 457 -1.01 11.23 -20.84
N THR A 458 0.15 11.18 -21.50
CA THR A 458 0.41 10.21 -22.56
C THR A 458 0.37 8.77 -22.04
N VAL A 459 0.94 8.51 -20.85
CA VAL A 459 0.86 7.19 -20.21
C VAL A 459 -0.58 6.81 -19.89
N ALA A 460 -1.36 7.73 -19.33
CA ALA A 460 -2.77 7.50 -19.02
C ALA A 460 -3.58 7.15 -20.28
N LEU A 461 -3.45 7.95 -21.34
CA LEU A 461 -4.17 7.71 -22.61
C LEU A 461 -3.71 6.43 -23.30
N ALA A 462 -2.40 6.18 -23.39
CA ALA A 462 -1.88 4.99 -24.04
C ALA A 462 -2.28 3.71 -23.29
N SER A 463 -2.21 3.71 -21.95
CA SER A 463 -2.66 2.58 -21.14
C SER A 463 -4.18 2.39 -21.21
N PHE A 464 -4.98 3.47 -21.19
CA PHE A 464 -6.42 3.38 -21.37
C PHE A 464 -6.80 2.71 -22.70
N VAL A 465 -6.22 3.15 -23.82
CA VAL A 465 -6.49 2.58 -25.15
C VAL A 465 -6.03 1.13 -25.22
N ALA A 466 -4.80 0.84 -24.78
CA ALA A 466 -4.26 -0.52 -24.84
C ALA A 466 -5.06 -1.50 -23.97
N LEU A 467 -5.35 -1.13 -22.72
CA LEU A 467 -6.07 -1.99 -21.78
C LEU A 467 -7.52 -2.19 -22.20
N THR A 468 -8.22 -1.13 -22.65
CA THR A 468 -9.58 -1.26 -23.18
C THR A 468 -9.61 -2.17 -24.40
N GLY A 469 -8.63 -2.05 -25.30
CA GLY A 469 -8.48 -2.94 -26.45
C GLY A 469 -8.30 -4.41 -26.05
N VAL A 470 -7.44 -4.69 -25.07
CA VAL A 470 -7.26 -6.05 -24.53
C VAL A 470 -8.54 -6.57 -23.91
N THR A 471 -9.24 -5.78 -23.09
CA THR A 471 -10.49 -6.19 -22.45
C THR A 471 -11.58 -6.48 -23.48
N ALA A 472 -11.71 -5.64 -24.51
CA ALA A 472 -12.69 -5.84 -25.58
C ALA A 472 -12.43 -7.13 -26.36
N ILE A 473 -11.16 -7.53 -26.55
CA ILE A 473 -10.80 -8.81 -27.18
C ILE A 473 -11.17 -9.98 -26.26
N VAL A 474 -10.81 -9.91 -24.98
CA VAL A 474 -11.16 -10.96 -23.99
C VAL A 474 -12.67 -11.15 -23.90
N ASP A 475 -13.41 -10.04 -23.83
CA ASP A 475 -14.87 -10.06 -23.75
C ASP A 475 -15.49 -10.54 -25.07
N LYS A 476 -14.94 -10.17 -26.23
CA LYS A 476 -15.35 -10.74 -27.53
C LYS A 476 -15.18 -12.25 -27.58
N VAL A 477 -14.08 -12.77 -27.05
CA VAL A 477 -13.83 -14.21 -26.98
C VAL A 477 -14.85 -14.88 -26.07
N ASN A 478 -15.22 -14.30 -24.93
CA ASN A 478 -16.11 -14.96 -23.97
C ASN A 478 -17.61 -14.78 -24.26
N TYR A 479 -18.04 -13.62 -24.76
CA TYR A 479 -19.44 -13.35 -25.12
C TYR A 479 -19.79 -13.68 -26.57
N GLY A 480 -18.79 -13.84 -27.44
CA GLY A 480 -19.00 -14.07 -28.87
C GLY A 480 -19.44 -12.81 -29.64
N VAL A 481 -19.61 -11.66 -28.98
CA VAL A 481 -20.00 -10.36 -29.56
C VAL A 481 -19.04 -9.25 -29.14
N TRP A 482 -18.86 -8.22 -29.96
CA TRP A 482 -18.04 -7.08 -29.57
C TRP A 482 -18.82 -6.25 -28.55
N THR A 483 -18.32 -6.20 -27.33
CA THR A 483 -18.95 -5.50 -26.21
C THR A 483 -17.88 -4.87 -25.32
N ILE A 484 -18.25 -3.82 -24.60
CA ILE A 484 -17.42 -3.17 -23.59
C ILE A 484 -18.22 -3.20 -22.28
N PRO A 485 -18.09 -4.25 -21.45
CA PRO A 485 -18.94 -4.43 -20.26
C PRO A 485 -18.92 -3.24 -19.30
N ASN A 486 -17.75 -2.62 -19.12
CA ASN A 486 -17.60 -1.41 -18.31
C ASN A 486 -18.43 -0.23 -18.84
N LEU A 487 -18.62 -0.11 -20.15
CA LEU A 487 -19.49 0.92 -20.72
C LEU A 487 -20.96 0.52 -20.54
N ASN A 488 -21.31 -0.74 -20.75
CA ASN A 488 -22.68 -1.24 -20.60
C ASN A 488 -23.21 -1.00 -19.18
N ILE A 489 -22.44 -1.40 -18.15
CA ILE A 489 -22.84 -1.20 -16.76
C ILE A 489 -22.90 0.29 -16.38
N PHE A 490 -22.01 1.12 -16.94
CA PHE A 490 -22.06 2.57 -16.76
C PHE A 490 -23.34 3.16 -17.35
N ILE A 491 -23.69 2.79 -18.58
CA ILE A 491 -24.91 3.27 -19.24
C ILE A 491 -26.14 2.83 -18.44
N TYR A 492 -26.19 1.58 -18.01
CA TYR A 492 -27.31 1.05 -17.24
C TYR A 492 -27.49 1.77 -15.90
N ASN A 493 -26.42 1.88 -15.10
CA ASN A 493 -26.49 2.45 -13.76
C ASN A 493 -26.50 3.98 -13.71
N ALA A 494 -25.93 4.68 -14.70
CA ALA A 494 -25.77 6.14 -14.64
C ALA A 494 -26.64 6.91 -15.65
N ILE A 495 -27.15 6.28 -16.72
CA ILE A 495 -27.81 6.99 -17.82
C ILE A 495 -29.23 6.46 -18.08
N LYS A 496 -29.38 5.17 -18.35
CA LYS A 496 -30.65 4.59 -18.85
C LYS A 496 -31.59 4.16 -17.72
N GLY A 497 -31.07 3.46 -16.71
CA GLY A 497 -31.89 2.78 -15.72
C GLY A 497 -32.69 1.60 -16.29
N PRO A 498 -33.53 0.96 -15.45
CA PRO A 498 -34.36 -0.18 -15.81
C PRO A 498 -35.54 0.23 -16.71
N GLU A 499 -35.91 -0.60 -17.68
CA GLU A 499 -37.03 -0.30 -18.60
C GLU A 499 -38.36 -0.08 -17.86
N GLY A 500 -39.00 1.07 -18.10
CA GLY A 500 -40.29 1.43 -17.50
C GLY A 500 -40.22 2.00 -16.08
N MET A 501 -39.03 2.31 -15.55
CA MET A 501 -38.87 3.14 -14.35
C MET A 501 -38.23 4.49 -14.69
N GLU A 502 -39.03 5.41 -15.26
CA GLU A 502 -38.56 6.78 -15.56
C GLU A 502 -38.07 7.49 -14.29
N GLY A 503 -36.85 8.02 -14.35
CA GLY A 503 -36.23 8.78 -13.26
C GLY A 503 -35.51 7.96 -12.19
N LYS A 504 -35.47 6.62 -12.31
CA LYS A 504 -34.66 5.76 -11.44
C LYS A 504 -33.44 5.22 -12.18
N THR A 505 -32.31 5.17 -11.48
CA THR A 505 -31.08 4.56 -11.97
C THR A 505 -31.06 3.06 -11.69
N GLY A 506 -30.27 2.29 -12.45
CA GLY A 506 -30.19 0.83 -12.34
C GLY A 506 -29.74 0.33 -10.97
N ASP A 507 -29.01 1.17 -10.21
CA ASP A 507 -28.59 0.87 -8.84
C ASP A 507 -29.75 0.89 -7.83
N GLU A 508 -30.86 1.60 -8.09
CA GLU A 508 -32.03 1.63 -7.19
C GLU A 508 -32.90 0.36 -7.27
N LEU A 509 -32.65 -0.51 -8.25
CA LEU A 509 -33.47 -1.69 -8.52
C LEU A 509 -33.55 -2.66 -7.34
N TYR A 510 -32.46 -2.77 -6.57
CA TYR A 510 -32.32 -3.72 -5.46
C TYR A 510 -32.64 -3.08 -4.09
N GLY A 511 -33.25 -1.89 -4.08
CA GLY A 511 -33.67 -1.19 -2.87
C GLY A 511 -32.70 -0.10 -2.41
N VAL A 512 -33.16 0.66 -1.42
CA VAL A 512 -32.50 1.87 -0.91
C VAL A 512 -32.22 1.70 0.59
N GLU A 513 -31.00 2.06 0.99
CA GLU A 513 -30.56 1.94 2.38
C GLU A 513 -30.45 3.34 3.04
N PRO A 514 -30.73 3.45 4.35
CA PRO A 514 -30.62 4.72 5.06
C PRO A 514 -29.16 5.20 5.14
N PHE A 515 -28.95 6.50 5.32
CA PHE A 515 -27.62 7.10 5.46
C PHE A 515 -26.76 6.41 6.55
N GLY A 516 -27.40 5.99 7.65
CA GLY A 516 -26.73 5.30 8.76
C GLY A 516 -26.13 3.93 8.39
N TYR A 517 -26.44 3.37 7.22
CA TYR A 517 -25.89 2.09 6.75
C TYR A 517 -24.36 2.11 6.73
N TYR A 518 -23.73 3.08 6.05
CA TYR A 518 -22.27 3.13 5.96
C TYR A 518 -21.59 3.50 7.27
N VAL A 519 -22.24 4.29 8.12
CA VAL A 519 -21.73 4.57 9.47
C VAL A 519 -21.65 3.28 10.29
N LYS A 520 -22.74 2.48 10.30
CA LYS A 520 -22.77 1.17 10.97
C LYS A 520 -21.73 0.23 10.35
N ASN A 521 -21.65 0.16 9.02
CA ASN A 521 -20.70 -0.68 8.31
C ASN A 521 -19.24 -0.37 8.69
N LEU A 522 -18.84 0.90 8.64
CA LEU A 522 -17.48 1.33 8.98
C LEU A 522 -17.14 1.04 10.44
N ILE A 523 -18.05 1.32 11.38
CA ILE A 523 -17.85 1.01 12.81
C ILE A 523 -17.70 -0.49 13.04
N LEU A 524 -18.53 -1.31 12.39
CA LEU A 524 -18.44 -2.76 12.51
C LEU A 524 -17.11 -3.28 11.95
N ASN A 525 -16.69 -2.81 10.78
CA ASN A 525 -15.51 -3.33 10.09
C ASN A 525 -14.19 -2.81 10.64
N PHE A 526 -14.14 -1.58 11.15
CA PHE A 526 -12.91 -0.89 11.58
C PHE A 526 -12.91 -0.44 13.04
N GLY A 527 -13.98 -0.70 13.78
CA GLY A 527 -14.09 -0.37 15.20
C GLY A 527 -13.74 1.11 15.49
N PRO A 528 -12.81 1.38 16.41
CA PRO A 528 -12.44 2.76 16.78
C PRO A 528 -11.77 3.53 15.63
N ALA A 529 -11.18 2.85 14.63
CA ALA A 529 -10.53 3.55 13.51
C ALA A 529 -11.54 4.36 12.66
N ALA A 530 -12.79 3.91 12.59
CA ALA A 530 -13.87 4.60 11.87
C ALA A 530 -14.15 6.00 12.42
N ILE A 531 -13.97 6.22 13.73
CA ILE A 531 -14.20 7.52 14.40
C ILE A 531 -13.26 8.60 13.84
N PHE A 532 -12.05 8.21 13.41
CA PHE A 532 -11.06 9.16 12.96
C PHE A 532 -11.27 9.65 11.52
N ILE A 533 -12.14 9.00 10.75
CA ILE A 533 -12.48 9.44 9.38
C ILE A 533 -13.02 10.88 9.40
N PRO A 534 -14.12 11.21 10.12
CA PRO A 534 -14.59 12.58 10.18
C PRO A 534 -13.68 13.51 11.01
N LEU A 535 -12.83 13.00 11.90
CA LEU A 535 -11.96 13.82 12.73
C LEU A 535 -10.72 14.34 12.00
N LEU A 536 -10.16 13.59 11.05
CA LEU A 536 -8.96 14.03 10.32
C LEU A 536 -9.13 15.41 9.66
N PRO A 537 -10.17 15.70 8.86
CA PRO A 537 -10.30 17.01 8.24
C PRO A 537 -10.42 18.13 9.27
N LEU A 538 -11.11 17.90 10.39
CA LEU A 538 -11.23 18.86 11.49
C LEU A 538 -9.87 19.14 12.15
N VAL A 539 -9.11 18.09 12.45
CA VAL A 539 -7.76 18.19 13.03
C VAL A 539 -6.78 18.83 12.05
N ALA A 540 -6.87 18.52 10.76
CA ALA A 540 -6.04 19.13 9.72
C ALA A 540 -6.33 20.62 9.59
N ILE A 541 -7.61 21.03 9.54
CA ILE A 541 -8.00 22.45 9.52
C ILE A 541 -7.48 23.17 10.77
N LEU A 542 -7.73 22.60 11.95
CA LEU A 542 -7.23 23.16 13.21
C LEU A 542 -5.71 23.32 13.18
N LYS A 543 -4.98 22.26 12.81
CA LYS A 543 -3.52 22.32 12.67
C LYS A 543 -3.10 23.46 11.76
N ARG A 544 -3.69 23.56 10.57
CA ARG A 544 -3.36 24.58 9.55
C ARG A 544 -3.52 26.02 10.07
N THR A 545 -4.47 26.26 10.98
CA THR A 545 -4.68 27.58 11.61
C THR A 545 -3.62 27.92 12.65
N ILE A 546 -2.99 26.91 13.26
CA ILE A 546 -2.00 27.12 14.33
C ILE A 546 -0.57 27.04 13.78
N VAL A 547 -0.28 26.04 12.93
CA VAL A 547 1.06 25.75 12.37
C VAL A 547 0.94 25.24 10.93
N ARG A 548 1.97 25.50 10.10
CA ARG A 548 2.01 24.95 8.74
C ARG A 548 2.21 23.44 8.77
N PHE A 549 1.64 22.75 7.79
CA PHE A 549 1.88 21.32 7.62
C PHE A 549 3.34 21.04 7.27
N THR A 550 3.86 19.93 7.79
CA THR A 550 5.13 19.37 7.34
C THR A 550 4.96 18.73 5.95
N THR A 551 6.06 18.49 5.23
CA THR A 551 6.00 17.82 3.91
C THR A 551 5.36 16.43 4.01
N PRO A 552 5.71 15.56 4.99
CA PRO A 552 5.03 14.27 5.17
C PRO A 552 3.53 14.38 5.40
N GLU A 553 3.08 15.36 6.20
CA GLU A 553 1.65 15.60 6.47
C GLU A 553 0.89 15.95 5.21
N LEU A 554 1.44 16.85 4.41
CA LEU A 554 0.82 17.27 3.17
C LEU A 554 0.71 16.09 2.20
N THR A 555 1.75 15.25 2.10
CA THR A 555 1.72 14.02 1.29
C THR A 555 0.65 13.05 1.77
N LEU A 556 0.53 12.81 3.08
CA LEU A 556 -0.50 11.94 3.64
C LEU A 556 -1.91 12.48 3.38
N LEU A 557 -2.14 13.78 3.57
CA LEU A 557 -3.43 14.40 3.29
C LEU A 557 -3.83 14.22 1.82
N LYS A 558 -2.89 14.37 0.87
CA LYS A 558 -3.13 14.11 -0.56
C LYS A 558 -3.52 12.66 -0.82
N VAL A 559 -2.75 11.72 -0.27
CA VAL A 559 -3.00 10.27 -0.41
C VAL A 559 -4.30 9.82 0.26
N LEU A 560 -4.77 10.54 1.26
CA LEU A 560 -6.05 10.27 1.93
C LEU A 560 -7.26 10.92 1.24
N THR A 561 -7.07 11.80 0.25
CA THR A 561 -8.20 12.40 -0.48
C THR A 561 -9.13 11.37 -1.18
N PRO A 562 -8.65 10.25 -1.76
CA PRO A 562 -9.53 9.26 -2.37
C PRO A 562 -10.53 8.65 -1.38
N LEU A 563 -10.17 8.51 -0.09
CA LEU A 563 -11.07 8.02 0.96
C LEU A 563 -12.33 8.89 1.04
N TYR A 564 -12.16 10.21 1.12
CA TYR A 564 -13.27 11.15 1.28
C TYR A 564 -14.10 11.29 0.01
N ILE A 565 -13.43 11.33 -1.15
CA ILE A 565 -14.12 11.37 -2.44
C ILE A 565 -14.99 10.14 -2.61
N TRP A 566 -14.45 8.96 -2.30
CA TRP A 566 -15.21 7.72 -2.43
C TRP A 566 -16.40 7.66 -1.48
N ILE A 567 -16.19 7.95 -0.19
CA ILE A 567 -17.27 7.99 0.81
C ILE A 567 -18.38 8.97 0.39
N MET A 568 -18.02 10.12 -0.19
CA MET A 568 -19.00 11.07 -0.72
C MET A 568 -19.76 10.50 -1.94
N VAL A 569 -19.05 9.90 -2.89
CA VAL A 569 -19.65 9.33 -4.12
C VAL A 569 -20.60 8.20 -3.78
N VAL A 570 -20.16 7.18 -3.04
CA VAL A 570 -21.02 6.04 -2.68
C VAL A 570 -22.03 6.40 -1.61
N GLY A 571 -21.68 7.30 -0.67
CA GLY A 571 -22.59 7.73 0.39
C GLY A 571 -23.78 8.56 -0.09
N THR A 572 -23.66 9.21 -1.25
CA THR A 572 -24.77 9.94 -1.89
C THR A 572 -25.66 9.03 -2.75
N ARG A 573 -25.27 7.78 -3.01
CA ARG A 573 -26.12 6.83 -3.73
C ARG A 573 -27.24 6.29 -2.82
N PRO A 574 -28.48 6.16 -3.32
CA PRO A 574 -29.57 5.56 -2.56
C PRO A 574 -29.27 4.11 -2.18
N HIS A 575 -28.83 3.32 -3.15
CA HIS A 575 -28.40 1.95 -2.95
C HIS A 575 -27.02 1.88 -2.30
N LYS A 576 -26.86 0.98 -1.33
CA LYS A 576 -25.63 0.86 -0.54
C LYS A 576 -25.34 -0.59 -0.24
N GLU A 577 -24.09 -0.95 -0.45
CA GLU A 577 -23.58 -2.28 -0.11
C GLU A 577 -22.23 -2.18 0.60
N GLU A 578 -21.94 -3.15 1.47
CA GLU A 578 -20.67 -3.22 2.20
C GLU A 578 -19.47 -3.25 1.25
N ARG A 579 -19.54 -4.11 0.22
CA ARG A 579 -18.48 -4.27 -0.78
C ARG A 579 -18.13 -3.00 -1.55
N PHE A 580 -19.02 -2.00 -1.59
CA PHE A 580 -18.75 -0.74 -2.30
C PHE A 580 -17.65 0.07 -1.60
N LEU A 581 -17.43 -0.11 -0.29
CA LEU A 581 -16.39 0.61 0.45
C LEU A 581 -15.01 -0.08 0.41
N TYR A 582 -14.93 -1.32 -0.07
CA TYR A 582 -13.67 -2.09 -0.11
C TYR A 582 -12.50 -1.31 -0.74
N PRO A 583 -12.66 -0.56 -1.85
CA PRO A 583 -11.54 0.11 -2.52
C PRO A 583 -10.73 1.06 -1.62
N VAL A 584 -11.31 1.58 -0.54
CA VAL A 584 -10.67 2.57 0.35
C VAL A 584 -10.36 2.05 1.75
N TYR A 585 -10.57 0.76 2.02
CA TYR A 585 -10.34 0.14 3.33
C TYR A 585 -8.92 0.33 3.87
N HIS A 586 -7.90 0.27 3.02
CA HIS A 586 -6.50 0.50 3.40
C HIS A 586 -6.22 1.94 3.88
N LEU A 587 -7.02 2.93 3.47
CA LEU A 587 -6.83 4.33 3.84
C LEU A 587 -7.41 4.67 5.22
N ILE A 588 -8.35 3.88 5.75
CA ILE A 588 -9.03 4.17 7.02
C ILE A 588 -8.05 4.14 8.21
N PRO A 589 -7.23 3.09 8.42
CA PRO A 589 -6.25 3.08 9.51
C PRO A 589 -5.14 4.13 9.36
N ILE A 590 -4.81 4.50 8.12
CA ILE A 590 -3.85 5.58 7.84
C ILE A 590 -4.44 6.94 8.23
N ALA A 591 -5.73 7.17 7.97
CA ALA A 591 -6.44 8.37 8.45
C ALA A 591 -6.45 8.43 9.99
N ALA A 592 -6.69 7.30 10.66
CA ALA A 592 -6.63 7.21 12.12
C ALA A 592 -5.24 7.58 12.67
N ALA A 593 -4.18 6.96 12.15
CA ALA A 593 -2.80 7.25 12.54
C ALA A 593 -2.42 8.72 12.28
N THR A 594 -2.80 9.27 11.12
CA THR A 594 -2.52 10.66 10.75
C THR A 594 -3.25 11.64 11.66
N THR A 595 -4.49 11.36 12.02
CA THR A 595 -5.29 12.18 12.95
C THR A 595 -4.64 12.22 14.34
N LEU A 596 -4.26 11.06 14.86
CA LEU A 596 -3.59 10.93 16.16
C LEU A 596 -2.22 11.62 16.17
N TRP A 597 -1.48 11.54 15.07
CA TRP A 597 -0.22 12.26 14.91
C TRP A 597 -0.40 13.77 14.97
N MET A 598 -1.27 14.32 14.11
CA MET A 598 -1.52 15.75 14.04
C MET A 598 -2.10 16.29 15.34
N GLY A 599 -3.00 15.54 15.99
CA GLY A 599 -3.55 15.90 17.30
C GLY A 599 -2.48 16.01 18.39
N ARG A 600 -1.53 15.06 18.43
CA ARG A 600 -0.38 15.13 19.35
C ARG A 600 0.47 16.37 19.11
N GLU A 601 0.77 16.68 17.84
CA GLU A 601 1.56 17.87 17.50
C GLU A 601 0.87 19.16 17.91
N ILE A 602 -0.46 19.27 17.73
CA ILE A 602 -1.24 20.46 18.16
C ILE A 602 -1.12 20.68 19.67
N CYS A 603 -1.30 19.63 20.47
CA CYS A 603 -1.26 19.72 21.92
C CYS A 603 0.14 20.03 22.48
N ASN A 604 1.21 19.70 21.75
CA ASN A 604 2.60 20.00 22.13
C ASN A 604 3.08 21.41 21.74
N ILE A 605 2.21 22.24 21.16
CA ILE A 605 2.56 23.63 20.85
C ILE A 605 2.62 24.45 22.13
N ASN A 606 3.73 25.15 22.38
CA ASN A 606 4.02 25.92 23.61
C ASN A 606 2.87 26.80 24.15
N ARG A 607 1.97 27.30 23.29
CA ARG A 607 0.79 28.09 23.73
C ARG A 607 -0.31 27.20 24.34
N LEU A 608 -0.53 26.02 23.77
CA LEU A 608 -1.54 25.05 24.21
C LEU A 608 -1.01 24.16 25.34
N GLU A 609 0.28 23.82 25.35
CA GLU A 609 0.91 23.04 26.42
C GLU A 609 0.77 23.73 27.79
N ARG A 610 0.78 25.06 27.81
CA ARG A 610 0.53 25.87 29.03
C ARG A 610 -0.92 25.79 29.54
N ILE A 611 -1.87 25.49 28.67
CA ILE A 611 -3.31 25.43 28.99
C ILE A 611 -3.73 23.99 29.27
N ILE A 612 -3.20 23.02 28.51
CA ILE A 612 -3.50 21.59 28.61
C ILE A 612 -2.17 20.82 28.55
N PRO A 613 -1.48 20.62 29.68
CA PRO A 613 -0.24 19.85 29.72
C PRO A 613 -0.54 18.35 29.56
N VAL A 614 -0.39 17.84 28.33
CA VAL A 614 -0.59 16.41 28.05
C VAL A 614 0.75 15.66 28.14
N LYS A 615 0.88 14.77 29.12
CA LYS A 615 2.07 13.93 29.26
C LYS A 615 2.21 12.97 28.07
N ASN A 616 3.44 12.75 27.58
CA ASN A 616 3.73 11.79 26.51
C ASN A 616 3.18 10.37 26.80
N SER A 617 3.09 9.96 28.06
CA SER A 617 2.50 8.69 28.48
C SER A 617 1.00 8.57 28.15
N LEU A 618 0.25 9.67 28.15
CA LEU A 618 -1.18 9.65 27.82
C LEU A 618 -1.41 9.32 26.34
N TYR A 619 -0.63 9.90 25.43
CA TYR A 619 -0.73 9.55 24.01
C TYR A 619 -0.44 8.08 23.76
N LYS A 620 0.59 7.54 24.41
CA LYS A 620 0.91 6.10 24.32
C LYS A 620 -0.23 5.24 24.84
N LEU A 621 -0.88 5.64 25.94
CA LEU A 621 -2.05 4.96 26.48
C LEU A 621 -3.24 5.02 25.50
N VAL A 622 -3.52 6.19 24.91
CA VAL A 622 -4.60 6.36 23.91
C VAL A 622 -4.33 5.51 22.67
N TRP A 623 -3.10 5.54 22.13
CA TRP A 623 -2.73 4.72 20.97
C TRP A 623 -2.85 3.22 21.29
N ALA A 624 -2.40 2.79 22.47
CA ALA A 624 -2.55 1.41 22.93
C ALA A 624 -4.03 1.02 23.10
N ALA A 625 -4.85 1.89 23.68
CA ALA A 625 -6.28 1.65 23.85
C ALA A 625 -6.99 1.51 22.49
N VAL A 626 -6.68 2.39 21.53
CA VAL A 626 -7.20 2.32 20.15
C VAL A 626 -6.76 1.03 19.47
N ALA A 627 -5.48 0.64 19.62
CA ALA A 627 -4.97 -0.61 19.07
C ALA A 627 -5.71 -1.82 19.65
N ILE A 628 -5.78 -1.93 20.98
CA ILE A 628 -6.43 -3.04 21.68
C ILE A 628 -7.91 -3.14 21.30
N ALA A 629 -8.63 -2.02 21.33
CA ALA A 629 -10.03 -1.98 20.95
C ALA A 629 -10.22 -2.36 19.47
N GLY A 630 -9.34 -1.91 18.57
CA GLY A 630 -9.37 -2.29 17.16
C GLY A 630 -9.16 -3.79 16.94
N VAL A 631 -8.16 -4.38 17.60
CA VAL A 631 -7.88 -5.82 17.50
C VAL A 631 -9.05 -6.65 18.05
N VAL A 632 -9.56 -6.30 19.24
CA VAL A 632 -10.66 -7.03 19.88
C VAL A 632 -11.94 -6.95 19.03
N THR A 633 -12.27 -5.76 18.51
CA THR A 633 -13.48 -5.59 17.68
C THR A 633 -13.33 -6.25 16.32
N GLY A 634 -12.17 -6.13 15.68
CA GLY A 634 -11.90 -6.71 14.37
C GLY A 634 -11.91 -8.24 14.39
N TRP A 635 -11.14 -8.87 15.29
CA TRP A 635 -11.13 -10.32 15.42
C TRP A 635 -12.44 -10.86 15.99
N GLY A 636 -13.08 -10.16 16.93
CA GLY A 636 -14.39 -10.53 17.46
C GLY A 636 -15.47 -10.54 16.37
N ARG A 637 -15.40 -9.61 15.41
CA ARG A 637 -16.27 -9.61 14.22
C ARG A 637 -15.94 -10.76 13.28
N SER A 638 -14.67 -10.98 12.93
CA SER A 638 -14.28 -12.10 12.06
C SER A 638 -14.72 -13.44 12.63
N TYR A 639 -14.55 -13.63 13.94
CA TYR A 639 -14.99 -14.83 14.64
C TYR A 639 -16.51 -14.97 14.65
N ALA A 640 -17.26 -13.88 14.88
CA ALA A 640 -18.72 -13.90 14.78
C ALA A 640 -19.19 -14.33 13.40
N ILE A 641 -18.62 -13.78 12.33
CA ILE A 641 -19.04 -14.09 10.96
C ILE A 641 -18.80 -15.56 10.63
N TYR A 642 -17.62 -16.08 10.98
CA TYR A 642 -17.34 -17.52 10.84
C TYR A 642 -18.30 -18.36 11.67
N LYS A 643 -18.41 -18.11 12.97
CA LYS A 643 -19.19 -18.99 13.86
C LYS A 643 -20.68 -18.95 13.57
N ASN A 644 -21.22 -17.79 13.20
CA ASN A 644 -22.65 -17.58 13.06
C ASN A 644 -23.19 -17.96 11.68
N TYR A 645 -22.37 -17.83 10.63
CA TYR A 645 -22.86 -17.86 9.24
C TYR A 645 -22.10 -18.84 8.32
N ASN A 646 -21.20 -19.67 8.84
CA ASN A 646 -20.40 -20.57 8.01
C ASN A 646 -21.10 -21.88 7.61
N ALA A 647 -22.31 -22.19 8.12
CA ALA A 647 -23.00 -23.47 7.89
C ALA A 647 -23.09 -23.95 6.41
N PRO A 648 -23.26 -23.06 5.40
CA PRO A 648 -23.32 -23.51 4.01
C PRO A 648 -22.06 -24.23 3.52
N ILE A 649 -20.87 -23.74 3.86
CA ILE A 649 -19.60 -24.32 3.38
C ILE A 649 -19.43 -25.81 3.80
N PRO A 650 -19.47 -26.18 5.10
CA PRO A 650 -19.34 -27.57 5.52
C PRO A 650 -20.51 -28.44 5.06
N LEU A 651 -21.74 -27.93 5.01
CA LEU A 651 -22.90 -28.69 4.53
C LEU A 651 -22.74 -29.07 3.05
N TYR A 652 -22.47 -28.11 2.16
CA TYR A 652 -22.26 -28.41 0.74
C TYR A 652 -20.98 -29.21 0.50
N THR A 653 -19.93 -29.04 1.32
CA THR A 653 -18.75 -29.93 1.28
C THR A 653 -19.12 -31.38 1.58
N SER A 654 -20.03 -31.60 2.52
CA SER A 654 -20.49 -32.94 2.90
C SER A 654 -21.36 -33.56 1.79
N LEU A 655 -22.20 -32.74 1.15
CA LEU A 655 -22.94 -33.14 -0.05
C LEU A 655 -21.98 -33.55 -1.17
N SER A 656 -21.06 -32.68 -1.58
CA SER A 656 -20.13 -32.96 -2.68
C SER A 656 -19.34 -34.27 -2.53
N ARG A 657 -18.98 -34.64 -1.29
CA ARG A 657 -18.25 -35.87 -1.01
C ARG A 657 -19.11 -37.14 -1.00
N THR A 658 -20.41 -36.99 -0.75
CA THR A 658 -21.34 -38.12 -0.56
C THR A 658 -22.14 -38.40 -1.82
N LEU A 659 -22.45 -37.36 -2.59
CA LEU A 659 -23.34 -37.45 -3.73
C LEU A 659 -22.65 -38.02 -4.98
N GLY A 660 -23.38 -38.83 -5.73
CA GLY A 660 -22.94 -39.33 -7.03
C GLY A 660 -23.07 -38.27 -8.14
N PRO A 661 -22.40 -38.46 -9.30
CA PRO A 661 -22.59 -37.60 -10.47
C PRO A 661 -24.05 -37.53 -10.91
N GLY A 662 -24.51 -36.36 -11.35
CA GLY A 662 -25.88 -36.17 -11.86
C GLY A 662 -26.97 -36.01 -10.79
N THR A 663 -26.63 -36.12 -9.50
CA THR A 663 -27.57 -35.85 -8.40
C THR A 663 -28.05 -34.38 -8.45
N VAL A 664 -29.33 -34.16 -8.19
CA VAL A 664 -29.96 -32.83 -8.19
C VAL A 664 -30.14 -32.32 -6.76
N VAL A 665 -29.51 -31.18 -6.47
CA VAL A 665 -29.65 -30.46 -5.20
C VAL A 665 -30.50 -29.22 -5.42
N CYS A 666 -31.61 -29.12 -4.71
CA CYS A 666 -32.55 -28.03 -4.80
C CYS A 666 -32.46 -27.08 -3.61
N THR A 667 -32.70 -25.80 -3.84
CA THR A 667 -32.81 -24.79 -2.77
C THR A 667 -33.91 -23.76 -3.10
N GLY A 668 -34.43 -23.10 -2.08
CA GLY A 668 -35.45 -22.05 -2.20
C GLY A 668 -34.92 -20.71 -1.71
N ASN A 669 -35.43 -20.21 -0.58
CA ASN A 669 -35.03 -18.89 -0.06
C ASN A 669 -33.55 -18.80 0.27
N GLU A 670 -32.89 -19.91 0.58
CA GLU A 670 -31.46 -19.97 0.91
C GLU A 670 -30.53 -19.93 -0.31
N TRP A 671 -31.05 -19.72 -1.53
CA TRP A 671 -30.26 -19.64 -2.76
C TRP A 671 -29.05 -18.71 -2.67
N TYR A 672 -29.20 -17.54 -2.03
CA TYR A 672 -28.15 -16.52 -1.92
C TYR A 672 -27.00 -16.95 -0.98
N ARG A 673 -27.17 -18.02 -0.21
CA ARG A 673 -26.14 -18.62 0.66
C ARG A 673 -25.43 -19.81 0.04
N PHE A 674 -25.85 -20.24 -1.14
CA PHE A 674 -25.16 -21.28 -1.90
C PHE A 674 -23.69 -20.87 -2.12
N PRO A 675 -22.70 -21.68 -1.70
CA PRO A 675 -21.30 -21.23 -1.70
C PRO A 675 -20.65 -21.24 -3.08
N SER A 676 -21.08 -22.12 -3.99
CA SER A 676 -20.71 -22.21 -5.42
C SER A 676 -20.80 -23.68 -5.85
N SER A 677 -20.97 -23.91 -7.14
CA SER A 677 -20.90 -25.22 -7.78
C SER A 677 -19.53 -25.89 -7.60
N PHE A 678 -18.47 -25.19 -7.17
CA PHE A 678 -17.23 -25.83 -6.68
C PHE A 678 -17.46 -26.77 -5.47
N PHE A 679 -18.56 -26.59 -4.74
CA PHE A 679 -19.01 -27.45 -3.64
C PHE A 679 -20.13 -28.42 -4.06
N LEU A 680 -20.31 -28.64 -5.37
CA LEU A 680 -21.22 -29.63 -5.95
C LEU A 680 -20.55 -30.46 -7.06
N GLY A 681 -19.35 -30.13 -7.55
CA GLY A 681 -18.68 -30.89 -8.63
C GLY A 681 -19.60 -31.14 -9.82
N SER A 682 -19.87 -32.42 -10.15
CA SER A 682 -20.75 -32.85 -11.23
C SER A 682 -22.25 -32.93 -10.87
N GLN A 683 -22.64 -32.57 -9.64
CA GLN A 683 -24.03 -32.40 -9.24
C GLN A 683 -24.62 -31.09 -9.79
N SER A 684 -25.94 -31.01 -9.90
CA SER A 684 -26.63 -29.82 -10.41
C SER A 684 -27.42 -29.10 -9.31
N LEU A 685 -27.39 -27.77 -9.33
CA LEU A 685 -28.22 -26.91 -8.49
C LEU A 685 -29.52 -26.55 -9.23
N ARG A 686 -30.65 -26.66 -8.54
CA ARG A 686 -31.98 -26.25 -9.04
C ARG A 686 -32.72 -25.39 -8.00
N PHE A 687 -33.72 -24.67 -8.44
CA PHE A 687 -34.48 -23.76 -7.57
C PHE A 687 -35.92 -24.23 -7.40
N LEU A 688 -36.41 -24.18 -6.17
CA LEU A 688 -37.81 -24.44 -5.84
C LEU A 688 -38.53 -23.12 -5.56
N LYS A 689 -39.80 -23.04 -5.98
CA LYS A 689 -40.62 -21.88 -5.65
C LYS A 689 -40.84 -21.81 -4.13
N SER A 690 -40.50 -20.66 -3.57
CA SER A 690 -40.61 -20.35 -2.14
C SER A 690 -40.92 -18.85 -1.96
N GLY A 691 -40.40 -18.19 -0.93
CA GLY A 691 -40.69 -16.79 -0.59
C GLY A 691 -40.00 -15.75 -1.49
N PHE A 692 -38.88 -16.10 -2.14
CA PHE A 692 -38.18 -15.19 -3.05
C PHE A 692 -38.97 -14.99 -4.36
N GLY A 693 -39.13 -13.72 -4.77
CA GLY A 693 -39.86 -13.30 -5.98
C GLY A 693 -39.06 -12.34 -6.86
N GLY A 694 -37.73 -12.47 -6.87
CA GLY A 694 -36.85 -11.77 -7.79
C GLY A 694 -36.33 -12.68 -8.89
N GLN A 695 -35.47 -12.15 -9.75
CA GLN A 695 -34.79 -12.93 -10.78
C GLN A 695 -33.74 -13.85 -10.16
N LEU A 696 -33.74 -15.13 -10.55
CA LEU A 696 -32.76 -16.12 -10.10
C LEU A 696 -31.76 -16.47 -11.23
N PRO A 697 -30.54 -16.92 -10.89
CA PRO A 697 -29.60 -17.49 -11.85
C PRO A 697 -30.17 -18.73 -12.56
N GLN A 698 -29.55 -19.16 -13.66
CA GLN A 698 -29.93 -20.37 -14.40
C GLN A 698 -28.69 -21.14 -14.84
N PRO A 699 -28.75 -22.44 -15.15
CA PRO A 699 -27.58 -23.16 -15.63
C PRO A 699 -26.99 -22.54 -16.90
N PHE A 700 -25.67 -22.50 -17.01
CA PHE A 700 -25.01 -22.22 -18.27
C PHE A 700 -25.29 -23.32 -19.30
N GLY A 701 -25.40 -22.94 -20.58
CA GLY A 701 -25.36 -23.88 -21.70
C GLY A 701 -23.92 -24.30 -22.03
N GLU A 702 -23.76 -25.24 -22.97
CA GLU A 702 -22.44 -25.75 -23.41
C GLU A 702 -21.50 -24.64 -23.92
N ASP A 703 -22.07 -23.61 -24.56
CA ASP A 703 -21.34 -22.46 -25.10
C ASP A 703 -21.03 -21.37 -24.05
N GLY A 704 -21.34 -21.61 -22.77
CA GLY A 704 -21.23 -20.61 -21.71
C GLY A 704 -21.95 -19.31 -22.07
N SER A 705 -21.28 -18.17 -21.88
CA SER A 705 -21.83 -16.83 -22.15
C SER A 705 -21.95 -16.48 -23.64
N ARG A 706 -21.43 -17.31 -24.55
CA ARG A 706 -21.65 -17.17 -26.01
C ARG A 706 -23.03 -17.69 -26.42
N GLY A 707 -23.53 -18.67 -25.67
CA GLY A 707 -24.82 -19.32 -25.90
C GLY A 707 -25.99 -18.35 -25.75
N VAL A 708 -27.15 -18.76 -26.25
CA VAL A 708 -28.41 -18.12 -25.85
C VAL A 708 -28.79 -18.71 -24.49
N PRO A 709 -29.16 -17.89 -23.49
CA PRO A 709 -29.68 -18.41 -22.23
C PRO A 709 -30.85 -19.36 -22.45
N ALA A 710 -30.97 -20.40 -21.61
CA ALA A 710 -32.05 -21.39 -21.74
C ALA A 710 -33.43 -20.75 -21.60
N GLN A 711 -33.53 -19.74 -20.72
CA GLN A 711 -34.68 -18.85 -20.60
C GLN A 711 -34.18 -17.40 -20.60
N ASN A 712 -34.96 -16.49 -21.17
CA ASN A 712 -34.58 -15.08 -21.24
C ASN A 712 -34.45 -14.46 -19.84
N PHE A 713 -33.63 -13.41 -19.75
CA PHE A 713 -33.52 -12.58 -18.56
C PHE A 713 -34.20 -11.23 -18.80
N ASN A 714 -34.74 -10.64 -17.74
CA ASN A 714 -35.23 -9.26 -17.70
C ASN A 714 -34.30 -8.32 -16.92
N ASP A 715 -34.33 -7.02 -17.25
CA ASP A 715 -33.54 -5.95 -16.61
C ASP A 715 -34.24 -5.33 -15.38
N MET A 716 -35.34 -5.93 -14.94
CA MET A 716 -36.22 -5.39 -13.90
C MET A 716 -36.19 -6.19 -12.59
N ASN A 717 -35.28 -7.17 -12.48
CA ASN A 717 -35.24 -8.14 -11.37
C ASN A 717 -36.64 -8.76 -11.08
N ARG A 718 -37.45 -8.93 -12.13
CA ARG A 718 -38.78 -9.54 -12.01
C ARG A 718 -38.63 -11.04 -11.88
N GLU A 719 -39.55 -11.61 -11.09
CA GLU A 719 -39.69 -13.05 -10.98
C GLU A 719 -39.94 -13.72 -12.33
N GLU A 720 -39.24 -14.82 -12.57
CA GLU A 720 -39.37 -15.65 -13.76
C GLU A 720 -39.86 -17.03 -13.31
N ILE A 721 -41.15 -17.31 -13.48
CA ILE A 721 -41.78 -18.56 -12.98
C ILE A 721 -41.13 -19.81 -13.58
N GLU A 722 -40.67 -19.72 -14.82
CA GLU A 722 -39.99 -20.81 -15.52
C GLU A 722 -38.65 -21.19 -14.87
N ARG A 723 -38.12 -20.35 -13.97
CA ARG A 723 -36.85 -20.56 -13.28
C ARG A 723 -36.93 -21.61 -12.18
N TYR A 724 -38.14 -21.93 -11.74
CA TYR A 724 -38.37 -22.93 -10.70
C TYR A 724 -38.62 -24.30 -11.33
N ASP A 725 -37.99 -25.31 -10.75
CA ASP A 725 -38.22 -26.70 -11.09
C ASP A 725 -39.25 -27.33 -10.16
N SER A 726 -39.78 -28.48 -10.58
CA SER A 726 -40.74 -29.26 -9.80
C SER A 726 -40.04 -30.08 -8.72
N ILE A 727 -40.65 -30.26 -7.54
CA ILE A 727 -40.03 -30.97 -6.41
C ILE A 727 -39.63 -32.43 -6.73
N GLU A 728 -40.26 -33.03 -7.74
CA GLU A 728 -40.02 -34.39 -8.21
C GLU A 728 -38.63 -34.59 -8.81
N VAL A 729 -37.99 -33.53 -9.33
CA VAL A 729 -36.63 -33.64 -9.88
C VAL A 729 -35.54 -33.58 -8.83
N CYS A 730 -35.86 -33.17 -7.60
CA CYS A 730 -34.89 -32.92 -6.54
C CYS A 730 -34.53 -34.23 -5.82
N ASP A 731 -33.26 -34.61 -5.77
CA ASP A 731 -32.83 -35.71 -4.90
C ASP A 731 -32.60 -35.23 -3.46
N TYR A 732 -32.14 -33.97 -3.36
CA TYR A 732 -31.84 -33.29 -2.11
C TYR A 732 -32.48 -31.91 -2.08
N VAL A 733 -32.85 -31.46 -0.89
CA VAL A 733 -33.31 -30.08 -0.65
C VAL A 733 -32.49 -29.47 0.49
N VAL A 734 -31.98 -28.26 0.28
CA VAL A 734 -31.27 -27.48 1.30
C VAL A 734 -32.12 -26.29 1.71
N ALA A 735 -32.44 -26.21 3.02
CA ALA A 735 -33.32 -25.20 3.59
C ALA A 735 -32.99 -24.91 5.08
N MET A 736 -33.50 -23.80 5.60
CA MET A 736 -33.45 -23.50 7.04
C MET A 736 -34.54 -24.26 7.80
N GLU A 737 -34.24 -24.64 9.03
CA GLU A 737 -35.21 -25.22 9.95
C GLU A 737 -36.36 -24.24 10.24
N GLY A 738 -37.61 -24.74 10.13
CA GLY A 738 -38.81 -23.97 10.40
C GLY A 738 -39.22 -23.03 9.27
N GLU A 739 -38.62 -23.18 8.08
CA GLU A 739 -38.96 -22.42 6.88
C GLU A 739 -40.25 -22.96 6.24
N LYS A 740 -41.38 -22.31 6.56
CA LYS A 740 -42.72 -22.81 6.21
C LYS A 740 -42.93 -23.02 4.71
N GLU A 741 -42.53 -22.07 3.88
CA GLU A 741 -42.70 -22.14 2.43
C GLU A 741 -41.96 -23.34 1.83
N MET A 742 -40.76 -23.64 2.36
CA MET A 742 -39.98 -24.80 1.93
C MET A 742 -40.57 -26.11 2.44
N GLU A 743 -41.03 -26.16 3.69
CA GLU A 743 -41.73 -27.33 4.21
C GLU A 743 -42.99 -27.66 3.41
N GLU A 744 -43.75 -26.64 2.98
CA GLU A 744 -44.89 -26.80 2.09
C GLU A 744 -44.47 -27.33 0.71
N ALA A 745 -43.41 -26.77 0.12
CA ALA A 745 -42.88 -27.25 -1.16
C ALA A 745 -42.44 -28.73 -1.10
N MET A 746 -41.79 -29.14 -0.02
CA MET A 746 -41.33 -30.52 0.17
C MET A 746 -42.48 -31.51 0.33
N LYS A 747 -43.58 -31.10 0.98
CA LYS A 747 -44.81 -31.91 1.13
C LYS A 747 -45.55 -32.14 -0.18
N MET A 748 -45.26 -31.39 -1.24
CA MET A 748 -45.87 -31.60 -2.55
C MET A 748 -45.39 -32.90 -3.21
N ARG A 749 -44.22 -33.44 -2.83
CA ARG A 749 -43.73 -34.71 -3.36
C ARG A 749 -44.39 -35.89 -2.63
N VAL A 750 -45.00 -36.79 -3.41
CA VAL A 750 -45.78 -37.93 -2.89
C VAL A 750 -45.00 -39.25 -3.09
N GLY A 751 -45.30 -40.28 -2.29
CA GLY A 751 -44.74 -41.63 -2.46
C GLY A 751 -43.47 -41.93 -1.66
N GLY A 752 -43.09 -41.04 -0.73
CA GLY A 752 -41.91 -41.18 0.12
C GLY A 752 -41.85 -40.11 1.19
N GLY A 753 -40.66 -39.88 1.75
CA GLY A 753 -40.43 -38.87 2.77
C GLY A 753 -39.06 -38.20 2.65
N TRP A 754 -38.96 -36.99 3.21
CA TRP A 754 -37.71 -36.25 3.32
C TRP A 754 -37.08 -36.50 4.69
N VAL A 755 -35.84 -37.00 4.71
CA VAL A 755 -35.08 -37.25 5.94
C VAL A 755 -33.90 -36.29 6.01
N VAL A 756 -33.62 -35.76 7.20
CA VAL A 756 -32.42 -34.92 7.40
C VAL A 756 -31.20 -35.83 7.32
N GLU A 757 -30.32 -35.58 6.34
CA GLU A 757 -29.06 -36.30 6.21
C GLU A 757 -27.88 -35.52 6.78
N PHE A 758 -27.86 -34.21 6.55
CA PHE A 758 -26.85 -33.31 7.09
C PHE A 758 -27.51 -32.12 7.77
N GLU A 759 -26.95 -31.70 8.90
CA GLU A 759 -27.40 -30.52 9.65
C GLU A 759 -26.20 -29.78 10.21
N GLU A 760 -26.19 -28.47 10.00
CA GLU A 760 -25.22 -27.54 10.56
C GLU A 760 -25.96 -26.44 11.33
N ILE A 761 -25.32 -25.87 12.34
CA ILE A 761 -25.94 -24.78 13.12
C ILE A 761 -25.76 -23.43 12.42
N PHE A 762 -26.84 -22.65 12.37
CA PHE A 762 -26.86 -21.31 11.79
C PHE A 762 -27.52 -20.34 12.77
N LEU A 763 -26.95 -19.15 12.96
CA LEU A 763 -27.47 -18.19 13.91
C LEU A 763 -28.77 -17.56 13.38
N ASP A 764 -29.83 -17.59 14.19
CA ASP A 764 -31.06 -16.88 13.90
C ASP A 764 -30.85 -15.37 14.09
N LYS A 765 -30.93 -14.63 12.98
CA LYS A 765 -30.75 -13.18 12.95
C LYS A 765 -31.89 -12.41 13.63
N GLU A 766 -33.11 -12.95 13.59
CA GLU A 766 -34.31 -12.26 14.09
C GLU A 766 -34.38 -12.31 15.62
N GLU A 767 -33.93 -13.44 16.19
CA GLU A 767 -34.01 -13.67 17.63
C GLU A 767 -32.71 -13.34 18.38
N SER A 768 -31.59 -13.11 17.67
CA SER A 768 -30.28 -12.82 18.28
C SER A 768 -29.95 -11.31 18.40
N GLY A 769 -29.22 -10.96 19.47
CA GLY A 769 -28.83 -9.59 19.82
C GLY A 769 -27.53 -9.10 19.16
N LEU A 770 -26.54 -8.73 19.96
CA LEU A 770 -25.24 -8.20 19.49
C LEU A 770 -24.32 -9.31 18.98
N GLU A 771 -24.54 -10.54 19.42
CA GLU A 771 -23.82 -11.76 19.04
C GLU A 771 -23.80 -11.95 17.52
N ARG A 772 -24.82 -11.46 16.82
CA ARG A 772 -24.96 -11.52 15.36
C ARG A 772 -23.90 -10.72 14.61
N ILE A 773 -23.30 -9.70 15.23
CA ILE A 773 -22.36 -8.76 14.59
C ILE A 773 -20.95 -8.79 15.20
N ILE A 774 -20.82 -9.12 16.48
CA ILE A 774 -19.55 -9.21 17.18
C ILE A 774 -19.63 -10.28 18.28
N ARG A 775 -18.57 -11.08 18.39
CA ARG A 775 -18.48 -12.12 19.42
C ARG A 775 -17.21 -11.95 20.21
N ILE A 776 -17.37 -11.75 21.52
CA ILE A 776 -16.27 -11.75 22.48
C ILE A 776 -16.52 -12.97 23.37
N PRO A 777 -15.62 -13.98 23.35
CA PRO A 777 -15.79 -15.19 24.15
C PRO A 777 -16.14 -14.84 25.61
N TRP A 778 -17.06 -15.59 26.21
CA TRP A 778 -17.50 -15.44 27.61
C TRP A 778 -18.32 -14.17 27.93
N LEU A 779 -18.39 -13.19 27.02
CA LEU A 779 -19.12 -11.92 27.20
C LEU A 779 -20.38 -11.83 26.33
N LEU A 780 -20.36 -12.42 25.12
CA LEU A 780 -21.45 -12.36 24.14
C LEU A 780 -21.67 -13.76 23.52
N ASP A 781 -22.27 -14.67 24.29
CA ASP A 781 -22.50 -16.08 23.89
C ASP A 781 -24.00 -16.49 23.85
N GLY A 782 -24.93 -15.55 24.04
CA GLY A 782 -26.38 -15.82 24.16
C GLY A 782 -27.17 -15.93 22.85
N GLY A 783 -26.51 -16.19 21.71
CA GLY A 783 -27.17 -16.27 20.41
C GLY A 783 -28.13 -17.47 20.30
N ILE A 784 -29.20 -17.31 19.53
CA ILE A 784 -30.17 -18.38 19.21
C ILE A 784 -29.80 -19.00 17.86
N TRP A 785 -29.94 -20.32 17.75
CA TRP A 785 -29.46 -21.12 16.62
C TRP A 785 -30.59 -21.97 16.06
N LYS A 786 -30.62 -22.11 14.73
CA LYS A 786 -31.50 -23.00 13.96
C LYS A 786 -30.66 -23.97 13.13
N GLY A 787 -31.23 -25.09 12.73
CA GLY A 787 -30.61 -26.02 11.78
C GLY A 787 -30.60 -25.47 10.35
N TYR A 788 -29.43 -25.49 9.70
CA TYR A 788 -29.29 -25.40 8.24
C TYR A 788 -29.15 -26.83 7.72
N ARG A 789 -30.17 -27.32 7.01
CA ARG A 789 -30.37 -28.76 6.79
C ARG A 789 -30.33 -29.14 5.31
N ALA A 790 -29.74 -30.30 5.04
CA ALA A 790 -29.88 -31.01 3.78
C ALA A 790 -30.80 -32.21 4.00
N TYR A 791 -31.91 -32.22 3.29
CA TYR A 791 -32.88 -33.28 3.30
C TYR A 791 -32.69 -34.18 2.09
N LYS A 792 -32.67 -35.49 2.30
CA LYS A 792 -32.64 -36.50 1.25
C LYS A 792 -34.02 -37.09 1.04
N TRP A 793 -34.39 -37.29 -0.22
CA TRP A 793 -35.59 -38.04 -0.55
C TRP A 793 -35.38 -39.55 -0.37
N VAL A 794 -36.34 -40.21 0.30
CA VAL A 794 -36.37 -41.67 0.46
C VAL A 794 -37.72 -42.18 -0.06
N GLU A 795 -37.67 -42.99 -1.12
CA GLU A 795 -38.85 -43.67 -1.65
C GLU A 795 -39.31 -44.79 -0.70
N GLY A 796 -40.62 -44.91 -0.46
CA GLY A 796 -41.20 -46.10 0.19
C GLY A 796 -41.03 -46.24 1.71
N GLY A 797 -41.03 -45.15 2.46
CA GLY A 797 -40.92 -45.15 3.94
C GLY A 797 -42.15 -44.59 4.67
N GLY A 798 -43.36 -44.98 4.24
CA GLY A 798 -44.60 -44.66 4.96
C GLY A 798 -45.11 -45.88 5.71
N ASP A 799 -44.70 -46.01 6.97
CA ASP A 799 -45.53 -46.43 8.11
C ASP A 799 -44.99 -45.80 9.40
#